data_AF-A0A4Y2H716-F1
#
_entry.id   AF-A0A4Y2H716-F1
#
_cell.length_a   1.000
_cell.length_b   1.000
_cell.length_c   1.000
_cell.angle_alpha   90.00
_cell.angle_beta   90.00
_cell.angle_gamma   90.00
#
_symmetry.space_group_name_H-M   'P 1'
#
loop_
_entity.id
_entity.type
_entity.pdbx_description
1 polymer ?
#
loop_
_entity_poly.entity_id
_entity_poly.type
_entity_poly.pdbx_seq_one_letter_code
_entity_poly.pdbx_strand_id
1 'polypeptide(L)'
;MDGMQASTSHEEIQQAHSTHAGPSASQIDTSSNIVSLTDEEVRQACYAYANEFCSYGTRFIRDATLTELQNDCAFHYKLETLIEKRETVCKGSICKGSVRLWHEGTNVPESADFGDPWEVPVNTEDGTLDFTDLELIKPGSVSIRDCETCLGKKGRRCFICWGSGYEPCFQCKGTGKTSDYALCRGCDGSGKRSCMECLFKGGMLECKTCKGNGKMMYEKQLIISRKVHADDFISYSSNLPANLIQDADGQELLSESGNRVEPISSALNRAINEVSSALIVKHNQTLTDEKIIAQRHSLRAVPYTKVSYTWRNKKGEFYIYGLQKKVYFQEYPEQWISNLLTSGMNKYSEKSEGAPKAPSAPPAESPPQLRTISVNLPPLTAKELREACYAHAKENICYGSRCIRDMVLTDIQHECLFEYVLQSLCEKRVCEETTTPYFGQKIDGPENGPALHLSEIPISPPEEIVEKQIKTDIPHSSYVKQCGTCIGNKKVHCATCNGNGKVVCGRCGGRRNSNATCFTCADIGMEMCMTCIGIGRTECNTCNGHGKVIHSKTVIVIWRPVYENVISNPANLPKELIPKVNAKEIFREQGKVLQPVNVVPPKEINRASALLIGRHLAFTTEQVVLQRHILRVIPVTKAKYTYQGEEGEFFVYGFERKVYFESYPNACCGCCCWWW
;
A
#
# COMPACT_ATOMS: atom_id res chain seq x y z
N MET A 1 -10.74 -46.39 56.22
CA MET A 1 -9.60 -46.02 55.34
C MET A 1 -9.95 -46.35 53.88
N ASP A 2 -11.23 -46.20 53.54
CA ASP A 2 -11.77 -45.20 52.62
C ASP A 2 -11.05 -45.08 51.28
N GLY A 3 -11.52 -45.88 50.34
CA GLY A 3 -11.60 -45.47 48.95
C GLY A 3 -12.87 -44.63 48.73
N MET A 4 -12.81 -43.69 47.81
CA MET A 4 -13.99 -43.23 47.07
C MET A 4 -13.56 -42.49 45.81
N GLN A 5 -14.16 -42.94 44.69
CA GLN A 5 -14.26 -42.20 43.45
C GLN A 5 -14.97 -40.86 43.70
N ALA A 6 -14.49 -39.78 43.08
CA ALA A 6 -15.23 -38.53 42.99
C ALA A 6 -15.20 -38.05 41.54
N SER A 7 -16.33 -38.27 40.88
CA SER A 7 -16.83 -37.55 39.72
C SER A 7 -17.30 -36.15 40.14
N THR A 8 -16.77 -35.10 39.52
CA THR A 8 -17.35 -33.73 39.52
C THR A 8 -16.98 -33.09 38.17
N SER A 9 -17.89 -33.17 37.20
CA SER A 9 -18.77 -32.07 36.76
C SER A 9 -18.02 -30.90 36.12
N HIS A 10 -18.17 -30.86 34.79
CA HIS A 10 -18.05 -29.69 33.92
C HIS A 10 -18.86 -28.51 34.51
N GLU A 11 -18.19 -27.58 35.18
CA GLU A 11 -18.64 -26.21 35.49
C GLU A 11 -17.63 -25.63 36.48
N GLU A 12 -16.55 -24.96 36.00
CA GLU A 12 -15.77 -23.98 36.80
C GLU A 12 -14.51 -23.39 36.11
N ILE A 13 -14.30 -23.53 34.80
CA ILE A 13 -13.21 -22.81 34.09
C ILE A 13 -13.78 -21.94 32.95
N GLN A 14 -14.66 -21.01 33.32
CA GLN A 14 -15.14 -19.93 32.43
C GLN A 14 -15.40 -18.62 33.18
N GLN A 15 -14.61 -18.32 34.21
CA GLN A 15 -14.63 -17.03 34.90
C GLN A 15 -13.21 -16.49 35.13
N ALA A 16 -12.54 -16.07 34.06
CA ALA A 16 -11.36 -15.20 34.16
C ALA A 16 -10.93 -14.53 32.84
N HIS A 17 -11.84 -14.10 31.96
CA HIS A 17 -11.49 -13.17 30.86
C HIS A 17 -12.68 -12.24 30.53
N SER A 18 -13.09 -11.45 31.52
CA SER A 18 -13.94 -10.28 31.32
C SER A 18 -13.29 -9.09 32.01
N THR A 19 -12.37 -8.43 31.32
CA THR A 19 -11.90 -7.10 31.71
C THR A 19 -12.17 -6.12 30.58
N HIS A 20 -13.04 -5.15 30.89
CA HIS A 20 -13.59 -4.06 30.08
C HIS A 20 -14.76 -4.38 29.14
N ALA A 21 -15.84 -4.94 29.70
CA ALA A 21 -17.18 -4.64 29.21
C ALA A 21 -17.56 -3.22 29.66
N GLY A 22 -17.80 -2.32 28.70
CA GLY A 22 -18.53 -1.07 28.96
C GLY A 22 -19.97 -1.37 29.42
N PRO A 23 -20.70 -0.38 29.96
CA PRO A 23 -22.04 -0.61 30.48
C PRO A 23 -22.96 -1.16 29.39
N SER A 24 -23.83 -2.12 29.76
CA SER A 24 -24.86 -2.65 28.86
C SER A 24 -25.79 -1.53 28.38
N ALA A 25 -26.31 -1.68 27.15
CA ALA A 25 -27.08 -0.69 26.39
C ALA A 25 -28.39 -0.15 27.04
N SER A 26 -28.68 -0.48 28.30
CA SER A 26 -29.93 -0.13 28.97
C SER A 26 -29.92 1.19 29.76
N GLN A 27 -28.79 1.91 29.88
CA GLN A 27 -28.75 3.20 30.59
C GLN A 27 -27.74 4.18 29.96
N ILE A 28 -28.06 4.74 28.79
CA ILE A 28 -27.35 5.93 28.27
C ILE A 28 -28.25 7.14 28.51
N ASP A 29 -28.03 7.85 29.62
CA ASP A 29 -28.70 9.10 29.93
C ASP A 29 -28.08 10.24 29.10
N THR A 30 -28.73 10.64 28.01
CA THR A 30 -28.30 11.78 27.17
C THR A 30 -28.84 13.13 27.66
N SER A 31 -29.64 13.15 28.73
CA SER A 31 -30.30 14.39 29.18
C SER A 31 -29.38 15.30 30.00
N SER A 32 -28.23 14.78 30.46
CA SER A 32 -27.42 15.43 31.49
C SER A 32 -26.17 16.18 30.99
N ASN A 33 -25.85 16.22 29.68
CA ASN A 33 -24.62 16.88 29.18
C ASN A 33 -24.75 17.70 27.88
N ILE A 34 -25.95 17.99 27.36
CA ILE A 34 -26.09 19.01 26.32
C ILE A 34 -25.99 20.38 27.00
N VAL A 35 -24.76 20.82 27.26
CA VAL A 35 -24.49 22.15 27.82
C VAL A 35 -24.99 23.18 26.81
N SER A 36 -26.01 23.93 27.19
CA SER A 36 -26.51 25.04 26.38
C SER A 36 -25.41 26.09 26.24
N LEU A 37 -24.98 26.38 25.01
CA LEU A 37 -23.98 27.41 24.76
C LEU A 37 -24.49 28.77 25.22
N THR A 38 -23.66 29.50 25.95
CA THR A 38 -23.91 30.89 26.32
C THR A 38 -23.70 31.82 25.11
N ASP A 39 -24.32 33.01 25.13
CA ASP A 39 -24.11 34.04 24.09
C ASP A 39 -22.61 34.37 23.91
N GLU A 40 -21.85 34.40 25.01
CA GLU A 40 -20.40 34.62 24.99
C GLU A 40 -19.66 33.48 24.27
N GLU A 41 -19.98 32.22 24.56
CA GLU A 41 -19.35 31.06 23.89
C GLU A 41 -19.70 31.00 22.39
N VAL A 42 -20.93 31.38 22.03
CA VAL A 42 -21.36 31.51 20.64
C VAL A 42 -20.53 32.57 19.92
N ARG A 43 -20.37 33.76 20.53
CA ARG A 43 -19.56 34.84 19.95
C ARG A 43 -18.10 34.47 19.84
N GLN A 44 -17.51 33.81 20.86
CA GLN A 44 -16.13 33.33 20.82
C GLN A 44 -15.89 32.35 19.67
N ALA A 45 -16.79 31.38 19.48
CA ALA A 45 -16.72 30.45 18.35
C ALA A 45 -16.84 31.20 17.00
N CYS A 46 -17.72 32.19 16.91
CA CYS A 46 -17.86 33.02 15.71
C CYS A 46 -16.62 33.87 15.43
N TYR A 47 -15.95 34.41 16.46
CA TYR A 47 -14.69 35.14 16.29
C TYR A 47 -13.57 34.24 15.79
N ALA A 48 -13.46 33.02 16.34
CA ALA A 48 -12.50 32.02 15.86
C ALA A 48 -12.76 31.70 14.38
N TYR A 49 -14.02 31.46 14.02
CA TYR A 49 -14.44 31.20 12.64
C TYR A 49 -14.14 32.39 11.71
N ALA A 50 -14.50 33.63 12.09
CA ALA A 50 -14.23 34.80 11.24
C ALA A 50 -12.73 35.06 11.05
N ASN A 51 -11.89 34.73 12.03
CA ASN A 51 -10.43 34.85 11.89
C ASN A 51 -9.83 33.85 10.89
N GLU A 52 -10.54 32.80 10.51
CA GLU A 52 -10.13 31.88 9.44
C GLU A 52 -10.30 32.50 8.04
N PHE A 53 -11.10 33.57 7.91
CA PHE A 53 -11.43 34.20 6.63
C PHE A 53 -11.07 35.70 6.64
N CYS A 54 -10.04 36.06 5.87
CA CYS A 54 -9.57 37.45 5.77
C CYS A 54 -10.64 38.47 5.32
N SER A 55 -11.74 37.99 4.73
CA SER A 55 -12.85 38.80 4.24
C SER A 55 -14.00 38.96 5.21
N TYR A 56 -14.01 38.31 6.37
CA TYR A 56 -15.16 38.34 7.28
C TYR A 56 -15.03 39.47 8.30
N GLY A 57 -16.04 40.34 8.31
CA GLY A 57 -16.15 41.44 9.26
C GLY A 57 -16.63 40.95 10.62
N THR A 58 -15.99 41.44 11.68
CA THR A 58 -16.32 41.05 13.06
C THR A 58 -17.41 41.89 13.71
N ARG A 59 -17.96 42.92 13.03
CA ARG A 59 -18.98 43.81 13.62
C ARG A 59 -20.30 43.07 13.79
N PHE A 60 -20.66 42.22 12.83
CA PHE A 60 -21.77 41.27 12.97
C PHE A 60 -21.67 40.48 14.28
N ILE A 61 -20.50 39.89 14.57
CA ILE A 61 -20.30 39.04 15.75
C ILE A 61 -20.47 39.83 17.04
N ARG A 62 -20.10 41.10 17.06
CA ARG A 62 -20.22 41.96 18.25
C ARG A 62 -21.63 42.54 18.43
N ASP A 63 -22.27 42.96 17.34
CA ASP A 63 -23.43 43.86 17.40
C ASP A 63 -24.75 43.15 17.02
N ALA A 64 -24.71 41.92 16.49
CA ALA A 64 -25.92 41.17 16.19
C ALA A 64 -26.66 40.72 17.46
N THR A 65 -27.99 40.78 17.38
CA THR A 65 -28.88 40.28 18.44
C THR A 65 -29.18 38.81 18.17
N LEU A 66 -28.70 37.91 19.04
CA LEU A 66 -29.07 36.50 19.01
C LEU A 66 -30.49 36.37 19.56
N THR A 67 -31.41 35.85 18.75
CA THR A 67 -32.84 35.79 19.08
C THR A 67 -33.25 34.43 19.64
N GLU A 68 -32.58 33.36 19.25
CA GLU A 68 -32.92 32.00 19.65
C GLU A 68 -31.70 31.08 19.57
N LEU A 69 -31.56 30.18 20.56
CA LEU A 69 -30.52 29.15 20.64
C LEU A 69 -31.20 27.80 20.83
N GLN A 70 -31.31 27.02 19.76
CA GLN A 70 -31.89 25.67 19.79
C GLN A 70 -30.75 24.64 19.85
N ASN A 71 -30.60 23.96 20.99
CA ASN A 71 -29.61 22.90 21.16
C ASN A 71 -30.23 21.55 20.83
N ASP A 72 -29.52 20.75 20.05
CA ASP A 72 -29.96 19.43 19.61
C ASP A 72 -28.73 18.53 19.33
N CYS A 73 -28.95 17.26 19.03
CA CYS A 73 -27.90 16.28 18.81
C CYS A 73 -28.13 15.48 17.54
N ALA A 74 -27.08 15.36 16.73
CA ALA A 74 -27.05 14.43 15.62
C ALA A 74 -26.40 13.12 16.06
N PHE A 75 -26.95 11.99 15.60
CA PHE A 75 -26.40 10.66 15.88
C PHE A 75 -25.78 10.09 14.62
N HIS A 76 -24.48 9.80 14.67
CA HIS A 76 -23.75 9.18 13.57
C HIS A 76 -23.44 7.72 13.94
N TYR A 77 -24.09 6.80 13.22
CA TYR A 77 -23.85 5.37 13.28
C TYR A 77 -22.93 4.96 12.15
N LYS A 78 -21.93 4.13 12.44
CA LYS A 78 -21.02 3.57 11.45
C LYS A 78 -20.86 2.07 11.69
N LEU A 79 -21.04 1.28 10.64
CA LEU A 79 -20.77 -0.16 10.62
C LEU A 79 -19.55 -0.43 9.74
N GLU A 80 -18.54 -1.07 10.30
CA GLU A 80 -17.32 -1.50 9.63
C GLU A 80 -17.28 -3.04 9.64
N THR A 81 -16.95 -3.65 8.51
CA THR A 81 -16.94 -5.10 8.33
C THR A 81 -15.66 -5.51 7.62
N LEU A 82 -14.83 -6.29 8.30
CA LEU A 82 -13.63 -6.89 7.75
C LEU A 82 -14.01 -8.13 6.96
N ILE A 83 -13.72 -8.11 5.67
CA ILE A 83 -13.90 -9.21 4.74
C ILE A 83 -12.54 -9.79 4.34
N GLU A 84 -12.46 -11.11 4.30
CA GLU A 84 -11.29 -11.86 3.86
C GLU A 84 -11.59 -12.61 2.57
N LYS A 85 -10.61 -12.66 1.69
CA LYS A 85 -10.60 -13.47 0.48
C LYS A 85 -9.33 -14.27 0.42
N ARG A 86 -9.46 -15.57 0.11
CA ARG A 86 -8.35 -16.51 -0.04
C ARG A 86 -8.28 -17.09 -1.44
N GLU A 87 -7.08 -17.14 -2.00
CA GLU A 87 -6.84 -17.79 -3.30
C GLU A 87 -5.56 -18.62 -3.28
N THR A 88 -5.56 -19.75 -3.97
CA THR A 88 -4.35 -20.56 -4.17
C THR A 88 -3.80 -20.32 -5.56
N VAL A 89 -2.56 -19.86 -5.64
CA VAL A 89 -1.85 -19.55 -6.89
C VAL A 89 -0.60 -20.41 -7.02
N CYS A 90 -0.32 -20.92 -8.23
CA CYS A 90 0.95 -21.55 -8.54
C CYS A 90 1.92 -20.52 -9.10
N LYS A 91 2.97 -20.16 -8.36
CA LYS A 91 3.96 -19.16 -8.77
C LYS A 91 5.21 -19.83 -9.34
N GLY A 92 5.59 -19.44 -10.54
CA GLY A 92 6.78 -19.92 -11.23
C GLY A 92 7.98 -19.01 -11.03
N SER A 93 9.13 -19.54 -10.61
CA SER A 93 10.37 -18.80 -10.40
C SER A 93 11.57 -19.51 -11.02
N ILE A 94 12.66 -18.76 -11.25
CA ILE A 94 13.88 -19.30 -11.86
C ILE A 94 14.61 -20.16 -10.83
N CYS A 95 14.98 -21.39 -11.21
CA CYS A 95 15.83 -22.25 -10.38
C CYS A 95 17.23 -21.63 -10.21
N LYS A 96 17.45 -20.88 -9.13
CA LYS A 96 18.81 -20.54 -8.68
C LYS A 96 19.38 -21.79 -8.00
N GLY A 97 20.60 -22.19 -8.36
CA GLY A 97 21.22 -23.45 -7.92
C GLY A 97 21.11 -23.70 -6.41
N SER A 98 20.96 -24.99 -6.06
CA SER A 98 20.77 -25.57 -4.71
C SER A 98 19.62 -24.97 -3.90
N VAL A 99 18.44 -25.58 -4.04
CA VAL A 99 17.26 -25.30 -3.24
C VAL A 99 17.32 -26.15 -1.99
N ARG A 100 17.58 -25.54 -0.84
CA ARG A 100 17.22 -26.14 0.45
C ARG A 100 15.74 -25.82 0.69
N LEU A 101 14.92 -26.87 0.68
CA LEU A 101 13.61 -26.83 1.33
C LEU A 101 13.90 -26.73 2.83
N TRP A 102 13.31 -25.77 3.56
CA TRP A 102 12.69 -25.90 4.88
C TRP A 102 12.24 -24.51 5.36
N HIS A 103 10.99 -24.45 5.83
CA HIS A 103 10.31 -23.30 6.40
C HIS A 103 10.56 -23.29 7.91
N GLU A 104 10.95 -22.14 8.47
CA GLU A 104 10.76 -21.85 9.90
C GLU A 104 9.94 -20.56 10.01
N GLY A 105 8.79 -20.63 10.69
CA GLY A 105 8.06 -19.44 11.11
C GLY A 105 6.53 -19.46 11.03
N THR A 106 5.87 -20.51 10.55
CA THR A 106 4.41 -20.61 10.60
C THR A 106 3.98 -21.99 11.10
N ASN A 107 3.26 -22.04 12.22
CA ASN A 107 2.62 -23.24 12.75
C ASN A 107 1.48 -23.69 11.82
N VAL A 108 1.83 -24.23 10.65
CA VAL A 108 0.88 -24.93 9.78
C VAL A 108 1.22 -26.42 9.88
N PRO A 109 0.30 -27.29 10.33
CA PRO A 109 0.60 -28.71 10.52
C PRO A 109 1.03 -29.39 9.21
N GLU A 110 2.02 -30.28 9.30
CA GLU A 110 2.65 -31.02 8.18
C GLU A 110 1.69 -31.90 7.34
N SER A 111 0.42 -32.00 7.74
CA SER A 111 -0.61 -32.81 7.06
C SER A 111 -1.65 -32.01 6.27
N ALA A 112 -1.53 -30.67 6.16
CA ALA A 112 -2.52 -29.87 5.44
C ALA A 112 -2.41 -30.07 3.92
N ASP A 113 -3.24 -30.96 3.38
CA ASP A 113 -3.50 -30.97 1.96
C ASP A 113 -4.28 -29.69 1.62
N PHE A 114 -3.66 -28.76 0.88
CA PHE A 114 -4.35 -27.59 0.33
C PHE A 114 -5.37 -28.03 -0.73
N GLY A 115 -6.51 -28.57 -0.26
CA GLY A 115 -7.72 -28.75 -1.03
C GLY A 115 -8.45 -27.41 -1.10
N ASP A 116 -9.09 -27.03 0.00
CA ASP A 116 -9.79 -25.75 0.15
C ASP A 116 -8.88 -24.68 0.81
N PRO A 117 -8.66 -23.49 0.20
CA PRO A 117 -7.97 -22.35 0.81
C PRO A 117 -8.43 -21.97 2.23
N TRP A 118 -9.69 -22.27 2.57
CA TRP A 118 -10.32 -21.95 3.85
C TRP A 118 -10.04 -22.95 4.97
N GLU A 119 -9.55 -24.15 4.64
CA GLU A 119 -9.17 -25.18 5.63
C GLU A 119 -7.82 -24.89 6.30
N VAL A 120 -7.05 -23.93 5.79
CA VAL A 120 -5.76 -23.54 6.36
C VAL A 120 -5.98 -22.67 7.61
N PRO A 121 -5.56 -23.09 8.81
CA PRO A 121 -5.69 -22.27 10.01
C PRO A 121 -4.75 -21.06 9.91
N VAL A 122 -5.29 -19.87 10.11
CA VAL A 122 -4.55 -18.60 10.13
C VAL A 122 -4.91 -17.94 11.43
N ASN A 123 -3.92 -17.65 12.28
CA ASN A 123 -4.16 -16.93 13.53
C ASN A 123 -4.63 -15.51 13.19
N THR A 124 -5.91 -15.25 13.40
CA THR A 124 -6.51 -13.92 13.45
C THR A 124 -6.76 -13.58 14.91
N GLU A 125 -6.42 -12.37 15.33
CA GLU A 125 -6.94 -11.85 16.59
C GLU A 125 -8.46 -11.66 16.41
N ASP A 126 -9.26 -12.45 17.13
CA ASP A 126 -10.70 -12.48 16.94
C ASP A 126 -11.32 -11.10 17.21
N GLY A 127 -12.19 -10.65 16.30
CA GLY A 127 -12.95 -9.41 16.46
C GLY A 127 -12.19 -8.10 16.20
N THR A 128 -10.93 -8.13 15.77
CA THR A 128 -10.19 -6.91 15.41
C THR A 128 -10.32 -6.56 13.93
N LEU A 129 -10.25 -5.26 13.60
CA LEU A 129 -10.24 -4.77 12.22
C LEU A 129 -8.81 -4.57 11.68
N ASP A 130 -7.79 -4.95 12.45
CA ASP A 130 -6.38 -4.81 12.07
C ASP A 130 -5.90 -6.03 11.28
N PHE A 131 -5.26 -5.80 10.14
CA PHE A 131 -4.74 -6.88 9.32
C PHE A 131 -3.53 -6.50 8.48
N THR A 132 -2.82 -7.53 8.04
CA THR A 132 -1.78 -7.46 7.01
C THR A 132 -2.07 -8.54 5.99
N ASP A 133 -1.90 -8.23 4.71
CA ASP A 133 -2.00 -9.25 3.67
C ASP A 133 -0.93 -10.33 3.89
N LEU A 134 -1.33 -11.59 3.72
CA LEU A 134 -0.49 -12.75 4.04
C LEU A 134 -0.30 -13.61 2.80
N GLU A 135 0.96 -13.90 2.48
CA GLU A 135 1.36 -14.90 1.48
C GLU A 135 1.96 -16.12 2.20
N LEU A 136 1.29 -17.26 2.13
CA LEU A 136 1.75 -18.53 2.71
C LEU A 136 2.15 -19.50 1.61
N ILE A 137 3.31 -20.15 1.73
CA ILE A 137 3.76 -21.17 0.77
C ILE A 137 3.35 -22.55 1.31
N LYS A 138 2.73 -23.41 0.50
CA LYS A 138 2.43 -24.80 0.89
C LYS A 138 3.73 -25.58 1.11
N PRO A 139 4.00 -26.07 2.34
CA PRO A 139 5.15 -26.93 2.59
C PRO A 139 5.14 -28.14 1.66
N GLY A 140 6.29 -28.44 1.04
CA GLY A 140 6.43 -29.57 0.11
C GLY A 140 5.76 -29.40 -1.26
N SER A 141 5.14 -28.26 -1.57
CA SER A 141 4.52 -28.01 -2.89
C SER A 141 5.51 -27.65 -4.01
N VAL A 142 6.78 -27.49 -3.66
CA VAL A 142 7.82 -27.08 -4.59
C VAL A 142 8.06 -28.19 -5.61
N SER A 143 7.82 -27.89 -6.88
CA SER A 143 8.08 -28.79 -8.00
C SER A 143 9.03 -28.13 -9.00
N ILE A 144 9.97 -28.90 -9.52
CA ILE A 144 10.87 -28.45 -10.58
C ILE A 144 10.38 -29.05 -11.89
N ARG A 145 9.99 -28.19 -12.83
CA ARG A 145 9.50 -28.59 -14.16
C ARG A 145 10.40 -28.02 -15.25
N ASP A 146 10.32 -28.61 -16.44
CA ASP A 146 10.95 -28.00 -17.60
C ASP A 146 10.33 -26.63 -17.88
N CYS A 147 11.18 -25.66 -18.21
CA CYS A 147 10.72 -24.33 -18.60
C CYS A 147 9.81 -24.47 -19.81
N GLU A 148 8.53 -24.16 -19.66
CA GLU A 148 7.50 -24.33 -20.69
C GLU A 148 7.85 -23.56 -21.98
N THR A 149 8.52 -22.41 -21.86
CA THR A 149 8.93 -21.59 -23.01
C THR A 149 10.05 -22.20 -23.85
N CYS A 150 10.98 -22.95 -23.24
CA CYS A 150 12.11 -23.57 -23.99
C CYS A 150 12.10 -25.10 -23.94
N LEU A 151 11.12 -25.72 -23.29
CA LEU A 151 10.98 -27.15 -23.09
C LEU A 151 12.29 -27.80 -22.60
N GLY A 152 12.95 -27.20 -21.61
CA GLY A 152 14.22 -27.69 -21.08
C GLY A 152 15.48 -27.33 -21.89
N LYS A 153 15.34 -26.76 -23.09
CA LYS A 153 16.45 -26.53 -24.03
C LYS A 153 17.34 -25.33 -23.71
N LYS A 154 17.09 -24.63 -22.58
CA LYS A 154 17.87 -23.47 -22.07
C LYS A 154 17.86 -22.23 -22.97
N GLY A 155 17.37 -22.34 -24.19
CA GLY A 155 17.35 -21.27 -25.18
C GLY A 155 16.57 -21.67 -26.41
N ARG A 156 16.43 -20.72 -27.33
CA ARG A 156 15.84 -20.94 -28.66
C ARG A 156 16.89 -20.68 -29.73
N ARG A 157 16.75 -21.31 -30.89
CA ARG A 157 17.62 -21.00 -32.04
C ARG A 157 17.48 -19.52 -32.41
N CYS A 158 18.60 -18.88 -32.67
CA CYS A 158 18.63 -17.52 -33.21
C CYS A 158 17.90 -17.53 -34.55
N PHE A 159 16.97 -16.59 -34.73
CA PHE A 159 16.14 -16.51 -35.93
C PHE A 159 16.90 -15.96 -37.14
N ILE A 160 18.01 -15.25 -36.91
CA ILE A 160 18.87 -14.72 -37.97
C ILE A 160 19.78 -15.80 -38.54
N CYS A 161 20.54 -16.51 -37.69
CA CYS A 161 21.49 -17.54 -38.14
C CYS A 161 20.95 -18.98 -38.08
N TRP A 162 19.68 -19.16 -37.67
CA TRP A 162 18.98 -20.44 -37.58
C TRP A 162 19.66 -21.51 -36.71
N GLY A 163 20.49 -21.07 -35.75
CA GLY A 163 21.27 -21.98 -34.89
C GLY A 163 22.68 -22.25 -35.36
N SER A 164 23.12 -21.71 -36.50
CA SER A 164 24.48 -21.91 -37.00
C SER A 164 25.53 -21.08 -36.26
N GLY A 165 25.13 -19.93 -35.68
CA GLY A 165 26.03 -18.97 -35.04
C GLY A 165 26.76 -18.05 -36.00
N TYR A 166 26.54 -18.19 -37.30
CA TYR A 166 27.23 -17.42 -38.33
C TYR A 166 26.26 -16.89 -39.39
N GLU A 167 26.62 -15.77 -39.98
CA GLU A 167 25.95 -15.16 -41.12
C GLU A 167 26.92 -15.09 -42.30
N PRO A 168 26.44 -15.09 -43.56
CA PRO A 168 27.30 -14.91 -44.72
C PRO A 168 28.02 -13.56 -44.61
N CYS A 169 29.32 -13.56 -44.84
CA CYS A 169 30.12 -12.34 -44.82
C CYS A 169 29.61 -11.38 -45.90
N PHE A 170 29.14 -10.19 -45.52
CA PHE A 170 28.60 -9.21 -46.47
C PHE A 170 29.63 -8.71 -47.49
N GLN A 171 30.92 -8.70 -47.14
CA GLN A 171 31.99 -8.21 -48.03
C GLN A 171 32.26 -9.16 -49.19
N CYS A 172 32.18 -10.48 -48.96
CA CYS A 172 32.40 -11.49 -50.00
C CYS A 172 31.12 -12.26 -50.36
N LYS A 173 29.96 -11.84 -49.83
CA LYS A 173 28.66 -12.52 -49.96
C LYS A 173 28.70 -14.03 -49.72
N GLY A 174 29.45 -14.47 -48.71
CA GLY A 174 29.56 -15.91 -48.40
C GLY A 174 30.68 -16.68 -49.12
N THR A 175 31.33 -16.11 -50.13
CA THR A 175 32.31 -16.84 -50.97
C THR A 175 33.69 -17.04 -50.34
N GLY A 176 34.03 -16.23 -49.32
CA GLY A 176 35.35 -16.20 -48.71
C GLY A 176 36.43 -15.49 -49.54
N LYS A 177 36.10 -15.00 -50.75
CA LYS A 177 37.05 -14.39 -51.68
C LYS A 177 36.57 -13.02 -52.20
N THR A 178 37.49 -12.14 -52.58
CA THR A 178 37.19 -10.90 -53.30
C THR A 178 37.03 -11.19 -54.81
N SER A 179 36.63 -10.18 -55.60
CA SER A 179 36.52 -10.27 -57.06
C SER A 179 37.80 -10.76 -57.74
N ASP A 180 38.96 -10.47 -57.13
CA ASP A 180 40.29 -10.81 -57.64
C ASP A 180 40.80 -12.15 -57.09
N TYR A 181 39.89 -13.02 -56.60
CA TYR A 181 40.18 -14.33 -56.00
C TYR A 181 41.07 -14.32 -54.74
N ALA A 182 41.45 -13.16 -54.24
CA ALA A 182 42.18 -13.02 -52.98
C ALA A 182 41.26 -13.35 -51.77
N LEU A 183 41.86 -13.79 -50.66
CA LEU A 183 41.13 -14.07 -49.43
C LEU A 183 40.43 -12.81 -48.92
N CYS A 184 39.14 -12.93 -48.59
CA CYS A 184 38.37 -11.83 -48.03
C CYS A 184 38.86 -11.51 -46.61
N ARG A 185 39.55 -10.38 -46.46
CA ARG A 185 40.11 -9.93 -45.17
C ARG A 185 39.06 -9.80 -44.06
N GLY A 186 37.82 -9.42 -44.38
CA GLY A 186 36.75 -9.26 -43.38
C GLY A 186 36.20 -10.55 -42.78
N CYS A 187 36.55 -11.72 -43.32
CA CYS A 187 36.18 -13.03 -42.76
C CYS A 187 37.36 -14.02 -42.80
N ASP A 188 38.56 -13.54 -43.09
CA ASP A 188 39.79 -14.31 -43.28
C ASP A 188 39.59 -15.60 -44.12
N GLY A 189 38.94 -15.46 -45.28
CA GLY A 189 38.72 -16.60 -46.18
C GLY A 189 37.55 -17.53 -45.84
N SER A 190 36.98 -17.44 -44.63
CA SER A 190 35.93 -18.38 -44.18
C SER A 190 34.57 -18.22 -44.87
N GLY A 191 34.34 -17.06 -45.51
CA GLY A 191 33.04 -16.68 -46.08
C GLY A 191 31.95 -16.38 -45.04
N LYS A 192 32.24 -16.55 -43.74
CA LYS A 192 31.27 -16.47 -42.65
C LYS A 192 31.70 -15.41 -41.65
N ARG A 193 30.74 -14.72 -41.05
CA ARG A 193 30.96 -13.82 -39.91
C ARG A 193 30.09 -14.28 -38.76
N SER A 194 30.55 -14.07 -37.53
CA SER A 194 29.76 -14.44 -36.36
C SER A 194 28.48 -13.63 -36.29
N CYS A 195 27.38 -14.31 -35.97
CA CYS A 195 26.07 -13.69 -35.85
C CYS A 195 26.04 -12.76 -34.63
N MET A 196 25.78 -11.48 -34.87
CA MET A 196 25.79 -10.46 -33.82
C MET A 196 24.55 -10.55 -32.94
N GLU A 197 23.43 -11.02 -33.50
CA GLU A 197 22.15 -11.17 -32.78
C GLU A 197 22.24 -12.23 -31.68
N CYS A 198 23.02 -13.30 -31.89
CA CYS A 198 23.31 -14.26 -30.82
C CYS A 198 24.51 -13.88 -29.93
N LEU A 199 25.06 -12.67 -30.08
CA LEU A 199 26.23 -12.19 -29.34
C LEU A 199 27.38 -13.21 -29.34
N PHE A 200 27.68 -13.81 -30.50
CA PHE A 200 28.73 -14.81 -30.65
C PHE A 200 28.48 -16.15 -29.90
N LYS A 201 27.31 -16.36 -29.28
CA LYS A 201 26.96 -17.57 -28.51
C LYS A 201 26.48 -18.74 -29.38
N GLY A 202 27.17 -19.01 -30.49
CA GLY A 202 26.96 -20.24 -31.29
C GLY A 202 25.55 -20.45 -31.84
N GLY A 203 24.78 -19.37 -32.05
CA GLY A 203 23.46 -19.43 -32.70
C GLY A 203 22.28 -19.76 -31.79
N MET A 204 22.48 -19.87 -30.48
CA MET A 204 21.41 -20.04 -29.50
C MET A 204 21.18 -18.75 -28.72
N LEU A 205 19.93 -18.31 -28.65
CA LEU A 205 19.48 -17.21 -27.79
C LEU A 205 19.04 -17.77 -26.45
N GLU A 206 19.54 -17.16 -25.39
CA GLU A 206 19.19 -17.52 -24.03
C GLU A 206 17.67 -17.38 -23.79
N CYS A 207 17.06 -18.37 -23.14
CA CYS A 207 15.64 -18.32 -22.84
C CYS A 207 15.39 -17.24 -21.79
N LYS A 208 14.61 -16.21 -22.13
CA LYS A 208 14.32 -15.10 -21.20
C LYS A 208 13.55 -15.54 -19.95
N THR A 209 12.69 -16.55 -20.08
CA THR A 209 11.86 -17.07 -18.98
C THR A 209 12.69 -17.77 -17.91
N CYS A 210 13.60 -18.67 -18.29
CA CYS A 210 14.44 -19.42 -17.34
C CYS A 210 15.88 -18.91 -17.22
N LYS A 211 16.24 -17.85 -17.96
CA LYS A 211 17.59 -17.27 -18.06
C LYS A 211 18.67 -18.34 -18.22
N GLY A 212 18.51 -19.19 -19.23
CA GLY A 212 19.50 -20.23 -19.54
C GLY A 212 19.45 -21.50 -18.67
N ASN A 213 18.61 -21.56 -17.63
CA ASN A 213 18.59 -22.73 -16.73
C ASN A 213 17.87 -23.95 -17.32
N GLY A 214 16.88 -23.74 -18.19
CA GLY A 214 16.05 -24.81 -18.78
C GLY A 214 15.00 -25.39 -17.83
N LYS A 215 15.18 -25.24 -16.51
CA LYS A 215 14.23 -25.65 -15.47
C LYS A 215 13.61 -24.42 -14.78
N MET A 216 12.36 -24.56 -14.35
CA MET A 216 11.62 -23.57 -13.56
C MET A 216 11.11 -24.24 -12.29
N MET A 217 11.16 -23.52 -11.19
CA MET A 217 10.58 -23.93 -9.92
C MET A 217 9.14 -23.42 -9.87
N TYR A 218 8.23 -24.24 -9.37
CA TYR A 218 6.85 -23.86 -9.13
C TYR A 218 6.49 -24.20 -7.70
N GLU A 219 5.91 -23.25 -6.99
CA GLU A 219 5.39 -23.42 -5.63
C GLU A 219 3.92 -23.02 -5.57
N LYS A 220 3.15 -23.70 -4.73
CA LYS A 220 1.76 -23.31 -4.44
C LYS A 220 1.77 -22.30 -3.30
N GLN A 221 1.18 -21.14 -3.53
CA GLN A 221 1.03 -20.07 -2.55
C GLN A 221 -0.45 -19.88 -2.24
N LEU A 222 -0.79 -19.72 -0.97
CA LEU A 222 -2.08 -19.23 -0.50
C LEU A 222 -1.94 -17.72 -0.25
N ILE A 223 -2.71 -16.93 -0.98
CA ILE A 223 -2.78 -15.48 -0.83
C ILE A 223 -4.04 -15.17 -0.05
N ILE A 224 -3.89 -14.45 1.06
CA ILE A 224 -4.97 -13.99 1.91
C ILE A 224 -4.99 -12.47 1.82
N SER A 225 -6.08 -11.94 1.26
CA SER A 225 -6.31 -10.51 1.14
C SER A 225 -7.49 -10.10 2.01
N ARG A 226 -7.38 -8.96 2.68
CA ARG A 226 -8.42 -8.47 3.59
C ARG A 226 -8.77 -7.01 3.27
N LYS A 227 -10.02 -6.63 3.52
CA LYS A 227 -10.53 -5.26 3.29
C LYS A 227 -11.57 -4.91 4.34
N VAL A 228 -11.68 -3.63 4.69
CA VAL A 228 -12.79 -3.13 5.50
C VAL A 228 -13.83 -2.50 4.57
N HIS A 229 -15.05 -3.02 4.61
CA HIS A 229 -16.22 -2.39 4.05
C HIS A 229 -16.92 -1.58 5.14
N ALA A 230 -17.21 -0.30 4.88
CA ALA A 230 -17.81 0.59 5.85
C ALA A 230 -19.02 1.30 5.27
N ASP A 231 -20.13 1.26 5.99
CA ASP A 231 -21.36 2.02 5.73
C ASP A 231 -21.67 2.86 6.96
N ASP A 232 -22.22 4.05 6.77
CA ASP A 232 -22.64 4.93 7.85
C ASP A 232 -24.01 5.57 7.62
N PHE A 233 -24.57 6.10 8.70
CA PHE A 233 -25.87 6.75 8.72
C PHE A 233 -25.91 7.85 9.78
N ILE A 234 -26.50 8.98 9.44
CA ILE A 234 -26.61 10.14 10.32
C ILE A 234 -28.10 10.46 10.52
N SER A 235 -28.55 10.44 11.76
CA SER A 235 -29.91 10.83 12.16
C SER A 235 -29.89 12.20 12.84
N TYR A 236 -30.61 13.18 12.29
CA TYR A 236 -30.73 14.52 12.86
C TYR A 236 -31.90 15.30 12.25
N SER A 237 -32.33 16.38 12.92
CA SER A 237 -33.47 17.23 12.57
C SER A 237 -33.07 18.68 12.29
N SER A 238 -32.13 18.91 11.38
CA SER A 238 -31.71 20.27 11.00
C SER A 238 -31.28 20.40 9.53
N ASN A 239 -31.10 21.63 9.08
CA ASN A 239 -30.55 21.95 7.74
C ASN A 239 -29.00 21.94 7.73
N LEU A 240 -28.36 21.45 8.78
CA LEU A 240 -26.90 21.29 8.82
C LEU A 240 -26.49 20.22 7.79
N PRO A 241 -25.51 20.46 6.91
CA PRO A 241 -25.05 19.44 5.97
C PRO A 241 -24.50 18.18 6.66
N ALA A 242 -24.91 17.00 6.18
CA ALA A 242 -24.58 15.71 6.80
C ALA A 242 -23.07 15.43 6.85
N ASN A 243 -22.31 15.87 5.83
CA ASN A 243 -20.85 15.73 5.78
C ASN A 243 -20.15 16.49 6.93
N LEU A 244 -20.66 17.65 7.34
CA LEU A 244 -20.11 18.39 8.48
C LEU A 244 -20.25 17.60 9.78
N ILE A 245 -21.34 16.85 9.92
CA ILE A 245 -21.57 15.96 11.08
C ILE A 245 -20.69 14.70 10.99
N GLN A 246 -20.46 14.19 9.79
CA GLN A 246 -19.56 13.05 9.52
C GLN A 246 -18.09 13.38 9.85
N ASP A 247 -17.67 14.64 9.69
CA ASP A 247 -16.31 15.10 9.98
C ASP A 247 -16.15 15.76 11.37
N ALA A 248 -17.26 16.02 12.06
CA ALA A 248 -17.25 16.62 13.39
C ALA A 248 -16.89 15.62 14.48
N ASP A 249 -16.17 16.12 15.50
CA ASP A 249 -15.96 15.37 16.73
C ASP A 249 -17.28 15.25 17.50
N GLY A 250 -17.56 14.04 17.96
CA GLY A 250 -18.73 13.71 18.77
C GLY A 250 -18.32 12.86 19.97
N GLN A 251 -19.20 12.79 20.95
CA GLN A 251 -19.06 11.87 22.07
C GLN A 251 -19.39 10.46 21.59
N GLU A 252 -18.45 9.53 21.74
CA GLU A 252 -18.73 8.11 21.49
C GLU A 252 -19.69 7.60 22.58
N LEU A 253 -20.87 7.15 22.15
CA LEU A 253 -21.89 6.58 23.02
C LEU A 253 -21.74 5.06 23.12
N LEU A 254 -21.34 4.42 22.01
CA LEU A 254 -21.17 2.99 21.91
C LEU A 254 -20.11 2.66 20.86
N SER A 255 -19.28 1.67 21.15
CA SER A 255 -18.34 1.07 20.21
C SER A 255 -18.18 -0.40 20.60
N GLU A 256 -18.73 -1.29 19.78
CA GLU A 256 -18.71 -2.73 20.02
C GLU A 256 -18.11 -3.43 18.80
N SER A 257 -17.26 -4.41 19.06
CA SER A 257 -16.60 -5.21 18.04
C SER A 257 -16.77 -6.69 18.34
N GLY A 258 -16.85 -7.50 17.29
CA GLY A 258 -16.96 -8.95 17.41
C GLY A 258 -16.96 -9.61 16.05
N ASN A 259 -17.05 -10.94 16.01
CA ASN A 259 -17.13 -11.65 14.73
C ASN A 259 -18.40 -11.26 13.96
N ARG A 260 -19.49 -11.05 14.69
CA ARG A 260 -20.73 -10.39 14.26
C ARG A 260 -21.16 -9.45 15.37
N VAL A 261 -21.61 -8.26 14.99
CA VAL A 261 -22.22 -7.32 15.93
C VAL A 261 -23.74 -7.48 15.87
N GLU A 262 -24.39 -7.36 17.02
CA GLU A 262 -25.84 -7.35 17.09
C GLU A 262 -26.38 -5.94 16.82
N PRO A 263 -27.60 -5.78 16.30
CA PRO A 263 -28.19 -4.47 16.09
C PRO A 263 -28.24 -3.65 17.38
N ILE A 264 -28.02 -2.34 17.25
CA ILE A 264 -28.12 -1.44 18.40
C ILE A 264 -29.58 -1.40 18.86
N SER A 265 -29.79 -1.77 20.13
CA SER A 265 -31.08 -1.62 20.82
C SER A 265 -31.02 -0.42 21.77
N SER A 266 -30.91 0.80 21.24
CA SER A 266 -30.86 2.02 22.04
C SER A 266 -32.24 2.66 22.14
N ALA A 267 -32.68 3.04 23.34
CA ALA A 267 -33.95 3.75 23.54
C ALA A 267 -33.95 5.20 22.99
N LEU A 268 -32.79 5.71 22.58
CA LEU A 268 -32.57 7.13 22.26
C LEU A 268 -33.02 7.51 20.84
N ASN A 269 -32.88 6.62 19.87
CA ASN A 269 -33.18 6.94 18.48
C ASN A 269 -33.64 5.71 17.68
N ARG A 270 -34.94 5.69 17.36
CA ARG A 270 -35.58 4.61 16.60
C ARG A 270 -34.95 4.41 15.21
N ALA A 271 -34.53 5.49 14.54
CA ALA A 271 -33.91 5.39 13.22
C ALA A 271 -32.56 4.66 13.28
N ILE A 272 -31.78 4.84 14.35
CA ILE A 272 -30.51 4.11 14.55
C ILE A 272 -30.75 2.62 14.76
N ASN A 273 -31.80 2.23 15.49
CA ASN A 273 -32.14 0.82 15.70
C ASN A 273 -32.54 0.14 14.38
N GLU A 274 -33.37 0.82 13.58
CA GLU A 274 -33.81 0.32 12.28
C GLU A 274 -32.64 0.22 11.29
N VAL A 275 -31.78 1.25 11.23
CA VAL A 275 -30.65 1.28 10.30
C VAL A 275 -29.52 0.34 10.71
N SER A 276 -29.19 0.22 11.99
CA SER A 276 -28.19 -0.76 12.44
C SER A 276 -28.61 -2.18 12.06
N SER A 277 -29.87 -2.53 12.28
CA SER A 277 -30.45 -3.81 11.82
C SER A 277 -30.33 -3.98 10.31
N ALA A 278 -30.72 -2.97 9.54
CA ALA A 278 -30.70 -3.02 8.08
C ALA A 278 -29.28 -3.15 7.50
N LEU A 279 -28.31 -2.40 8.02
CA LEU A 279 -26.92 -2.43 7.56
C LEU A 279 -26.22 -3.73 7.94
N ILE A 280 -26.47 -4.28 9.13
CA ILE A 280 -25.94 -5.60 9.53
C ILE A 280 -26.50 -6.69 8.61
N VAL A 281 -27.81 -6.68 8.35
CA VAL A 281 -28.44 -7.63 7.42
C VAL A 281 -27.88 -7.47 6.01
N LYS A 282 -27.75 -6.23 5.52
CA LYS A 282 -27.13 -5.91 4.23
C LYS A 282 -25.74 -6.51 4.13
N HIS A 283 -24.82 -6.16 5.05
CA HIS A 283 -23.45 -6.67 5.04
C HIS A 283 -23.40 -8.20 5.10
N ASN A 284 -24.25 -8.83 5.91
CA ASN A 284 -24.33 -10.30 6.02
C ASN A 284 -24.89 -10.99 4.77
N GLN A 285 -25.67 -10.28 3.94
CA GLN A 285 -26.32 -10.84 2.75
C GLN A 285 -25.63 -10.48 1.42
N THR A 286 -24.96 -9.33 1.34
CA THR A 286 -24.38 -8.83 0.08
C THR A 286 -22.90 -9.13 -0.06
N LEU A 287 -22.18 -9.38 1.05
CA LEU A 287 -20.75 -9.69 1.05
C LEU A 287 -20.54 -11.22 0.98
N THR A 288 -21.06 -11.87 -0.07
CA THR A 288 -21.13 -13.35 -0.18
C THR A 288 -19.89 -14.01 -0.77
N ASP A 289 -19.09 -13.28 -1.53
CA ASP A 289 -17.90 -13.82 -2.22
C ASP A 289 -16.68 -13.91 -1.29
N GLU A 290 -16.80 -13.40 -0.06
CA GLU A 290 -15.73 -13.17 0.90
C GLU A 290 -16.22 -13.55 2.31
N LYS A 291 -15.32 -14.03 3.17
CA LYS A 291 -15.68 -14.41 4.54
C LYS A 291 -15.61 -13.19 5.45
N ILE A 292 -16.72 -12.84 6.10
CA ILE A 292 -16.71 -11.81 7.15
C ILE A 292 -15.96 -12.34 8.38
N ILE A 293 -14.85 -11.68 8.72
CA ILE A 293 -13.97 -12.02 9.83
C ILE A 293 -14.40 -11.31 11.11
N ALA A 294 -14.65 -10.01 11.01
CA ALA A 294 -15.02 -9.18 12.15
C ALA A 294 -15.93 -8.04 11.70
N GLN A 295 -16.73 -7.55 12.63
CA GLN A 295 -17.54 -6.36 12.50
C GLN A 295 -17.31 -5.46 13.71
N ARG A 296 -17.34 -4.17 13.47
CA ARG A 296 -17.40 -3.15 14.50
C ARG A 296 -18.50 -2.18 14.15
N HIS A 297 -19.35 -1.85 15.10
CA HIS A 297 -20.23 -0.71 14.96
C HIS A 297 -19.94 0.33 16.03
N SER A 298 -20.11 1.58 15.66
CA SER A 298 -19.92 2.71 16.56
C SER A 298 -21.07 3.69 16.42
N LEU A 299 -21.49 4.24 17.54
CA LEU A 299 -22.50 5.29 17.63
C LEU A 299 -21.89 6.46 18.37
N ARG A 300 -21.89 7.62 17.72
CA ARG A 300 -21.46 8.87 18.34
C ARG A 300 -22.55 9.94 18.28
N ALA A 301 -22.65 10.74 19.34
CA ALA A 301 -23.48 11.92 19.40
C ALA A 301 -22.65 13.16 19.07
N VAL A 302 -23.07 13.90 18.05
CA VAL A 302 -22.48 15.17 17.63
C VAL A 302 -23.45 16.27 18.06
N PRO A 303 -23.14 17.04 19.13
CA PRO A 303 -24.00 18.12 19.56
C PRO A 303 -23.98 19.25 18.52
N TYR A 304 -25.12 19.89 18.31
CA TYR A 304 -25.20 21.12 17.52
C TYR A 304 -26.18 22.12 18.13
N THR A 305 -25.90 23.40 17.94
CA THR A 305 -26.73 24.53 18.35
C THR A 305 -27.09 25.33 17.10
N LYS A 306 -28.38 25.40 16.79
CA LYS A 306 -28.91 26.32 15.79
C LYS A 306 -29.10 27.70 16.44
N VAL A 307 -28.46 28.70 15.87
CA VAL A 307 -28.47 30.08 16.37
C VAL A 307 -29.24 30.96 15.38
N SER A 308 -30.37 31.52 15.82
CA SER A 308 -31.12 32.53 15.06
C SER A 308 -30.66 33.91 15.48
N TYR A 309 -30.47 34.82 14.53
CA TYR A 309 -30.02 36.20 14.80
C TYR A 309 -30.77 37.24 13.98
N THR A 310 -30.71 38.48 14.45
CA THR A 310 -31.10 39.67 13.69
C THR A 310 -29.94 40.65 13.59
N TRP A 311 -29.62 41.08 12.37
CA TRP A 311 -28.56 42.05 12.08
C TRP A 311 -28.97 42.99 10.95
N ARG A 312 -28.88 44.32 11.17
CA ARG A 312 -29.28 45.36 10.19
C ARG A 312 -30.66 45.09 9.54
N ASN A 313 -31.65 44.73 10.36
CA ASN A 313 -33.02 44.35 9.95
C ASN A 313 -33.15 43.08 9.07
N LYS A 314 -32.08 42.29 8.94
CA LYS A 314 -32.13 40.95 8.34
C LYS A 314 -32.13 39.88 9.43
N LYS A 315 -32.95 38.85 9.24
CA LYS A 315 -32.93 37.64 10.06
C LYS A 315 -32.11 36.57 9.35
N GLY A 316 -31.37 35.78 10.11
CA GLY A 316 -30.64 34.64 9.58
C GLY A 316 -30.39 33.60 10.65
N GLU A 317 -29.82 32.47 10.24
CA GLU A 317 -29.45 31.39 11.12
C GLU A 317 -28.06 30.86 10.79
N PHE A 318 -27.39 30.31 11.80
CA PHE A 318 -26.13 29.58 11.65
C PHE A 318 -26.07 28.46 12.68
N TYR A 319 -25.09 27.59 12.53
CA TYR A 319 -24.95 26.41 13.37
C TYR A 319 -23.59 26.39 14.04
N ILE A 320 -23.57 26.00 15.31
CA ILE A 320 -22.35 25.59 16.00
C ILE A 320 -22.45 24.09 16.23
N TYR A 321 -21.41 23.31 15.91
CA TYR A 321 -21.51 21.85 15.93
C TYR A 321 -20.21 21.17 16.35
N GLY A 322 -20.36 19.96 16.86
CA GLY A 322 -19.29 19.13 17.40
C GLY A 322 -18.71 19.64 18.72
N LEU A 323 -17.95 18.78 19.40
CA LEU A 323 -17.32 19.14 20.69
C LEU A 323 -16.29 20.26 20.58
N GLN A 324 -15.74 20.48 19.38
CA GLN A 324 -14.81 21.56 19.08
C GLN A 324 -15.52 22.90 18.76
N LYS A 325 -16.86 22.95 18.83
CA LYS A 325 -17.66 24.16 18.57
C LYS A 325 -17.35 24.79 17.21
N LYS A 326 -17.28 23.98 16.15
CA LYS A 326 -17.11 24.45 14.77
C LYS A 326 -18.33 25.26 14.36
N VAL A 327 -18.15 26.29 13.53
CA VAL A 327 -19.25 27.17 13.12
C VAL A 327 -19.52 27.00 11.62
N TYR A 328 -20.80 26.91 11.27
CA TYR A 328 -21.26 26.85 9.89
C TYR A 328 -22.30 27.94 9.63
N PHE A 329 -21.98 28.83 8.69
CA PHE A 329 -22.91 29.79 8.11
C PHE A 329 -23.26 29.31 6.70
N GLN A 330 -24.55 29.28 6.37
CA GLN A 330 -24.98 29.14 4.98
C GLN A 330 -24.53 30.36 4.16
N GLU A 331 -24.68 31.56 4.74
CA GLU A 331 -24.17 32.83 4.23
C GLU A 331 -23.68 33.71 5.38
N TYR A 332 -22.44 34.21 5.30
CA TYR A 332 -21.87 35.04 6.36
C TYR A 332 -22.34 36.51 6.25
N PRO A 333 -22.85 37.16 7.32
CA PRO A 333 -23.55 38.44 7.20
C PRO A 333 -22.72 39.68 6.83
N GLU A 334 -21.39 39.63 7.01
CA GLU A 334 -20.51 40.78 6.75
C GLU A 334 -19.24 40.33 6.04
N GLN A 335 -19.22 40.44 4.70
CA GLN A 335 -18.05 40.15 3.86
C GLN A 335 -17.48 41.45 3.27
N TRP A 336 -16.16 41.67 3.36
CA TRP A 336 -15.51 42.95 3.03
C TRP A 336 -15.30 43.20 1.53
N ILE A 337 -15.52 42.22 0.66
CA ILE A 337 -15.29 42.36 -0.80
C ILE A 337 -16.54 42.89 -1.51
N SER A 338 -16.98 44.09 -1.11
CA SER A 338 -17.92 44.88 -1.94
C SER A 338 -17.65 46.38 -1.96
N ASN A 339 -16.60 46.90 -1.29
CA ASN A 339 -16.37 48.36 -1.23
C ASN A 339 -14.90 48.81 -1.36
N LEU A 340 -14.07 48.12 -2.13
CA LEU A 340 -12.65 48.46 -2.32
C LEU A 340 -12.33 49.28 -3.59
N LEU A 341 -13.31 49.99 -4.16
CA LEU A 341 -13.05 50.90 -5.30
C LEU A 341 -13.18 52.40 -5.01
N THR A 342 -13.40 52.82 -3.76
CA THR A 342 -13.44 54.25 -3.44
C THR A 342 -12.86 54.53 -2.06
N SER A 343 -11.89 55.45 -2.04
CA SER A 343 -11.25 56.12 -0.90
C SER A 343 -10.08 55.43 -0.18
N GLY A 344 -8.87 55.79 -0.65
CA GLY A 344 -7.93 56.60 0.13
C GLY A 344 -7.30 55.96 1.37
N MET A 345 -6.12 55.37 1.20
CA MET A 345 -5.20 55.10 2.31
C MET A 345 -4.80 56.41 3.01
N ASN A 346 -5.05 56.50 4.31
CA ASN A 346 -4.28 57.38 5.19
C ASN A 346 -3.61 56.55 6.29
N LYS A 347 -2.29 56.71 6.34
CA LYS A 347 -1.35 56.13 7.31
C LYS A 347 -1.64 56.66 8.71
N TYR A 348 -1.57 55.80 9.73
CA TYR A 348 -1.19 56.22 11.08
C TYR A 348 -0.23 55.21 11.71
N SER A 349 0.85 55.77 12.25
CA SER A 349 2.03 55.18 12.87
C SER A 349 1.80 54.80 14.33
N GLU A 350 2.42 53.70 14.74
CA GLU A 350 2.56 53.24 16.12
C GLU A 350 3.40 54.22 16.98
N LYS A 351 3.02 54.36 18.26
CA LYS A 351 3.89 54.79 19.35
C LYS A 351 3.64 53.91 20.56
N SER A 352 4.70 53.28 21.07
CA SER A 352 4.73 52.49 22.30
C SER A 352 5.58 53.21 23.35
N GLU A 353 5.05 53.34 24.56
CA GLU A 353 5.73 53.53 25.85
C GLU A 353 5.08 52.49 26.79
N GLY A 354 5.70 51.70 27.66
CA GLY A 354 7.01 51.73 28.31
C GLY A 354 6.79 51.60 29.83
N ALA A 355 6.84 50.39 30.41
CA ALA A 355 6.85 50.15 31.87
C ALA A 355 7.42 48.74 32.21
N PRO A 356 8.01 48.51 33.40
CA PRO A 356 9.31 47.83 33.55
C PRO A 356 9.29 46.36 34.00
N LYS A 357 10.45 45.70 33.78
CA LYS A 357 10.78 44.29 34.04
C LYS A 357 11.00 43.96 35.52
N ALA A 358 10.55 42.77 35.92
CA ALA A 358 10.95 42.04 37.13
C ALA A 358 11.85 40.82 36.77
N PRO A 359 12.62 40.25 37.73
CA PRO A 359 13.85 39.49 37.47
C PRO A 359 13.67 38.07 36.93
N SER A 360 14.69 37.65 36.19
CA SER A 360 14.84 36.39 35.45
C SER A 360 14.91 35.12 36.30
N ALA A 361 14.04 34.16 35.98
CA ALA A 361 14.22 32.74 36.28
C ALA A 361 15.06 32.07 35.16
N PRO A 362 15.82 30.99 35.46
CA PRO A 362 16.73 30.33 34.52
C PRO A 362 16.00 29.76 33.29
N PRO A 363 16.68 29.64 32.14
CA PRO A 363 16.03 29.40 30.86
C PRO A 363 15.44 27.99 30.82
N ALA A 364 14.10 27.91 30.80
CA ALA A 364 13.41 26.76 30.27
C ALA A 364 13.80 26.62 28.78
N GLU A 365 14.15 25.41 28.37
CA GLU A 365 14.31 25.07 26.96
C GLU A 365 13.08 25.58 26.20
N SER A 366 13.33 26.45 25.21
CA SER A 366 12.27 27.00 24.38
C SER A 366 11.50 25.84 23.74
N PRO A 367 10.15 25.84 23.78
CA PRO A 367 9.35 24.92 22.98
C PRO A 367 9.83 24.96 21.52
N PRO A 368 9.88 23.82 20.81
CA PRO A 368 10.31 23.79 19.42
C PRO A 368 9.54 24.85 18.62
N GLN A 369 10.27 25.78 18.03
CA GLN A 369 9.72 26.87 17.21
C GLN A 369 8.91 26.24 16.07
N LEU A 370 7.59 26.47 16.07
CA LEU A 370 6.68 26.05 15.00
C LEU A 370 7.14 26.68 13.68
N ARG A 371 7.74 25.89 12.80
CA ARG A 371 7.97 26.30 11.41
C ARG A 371 6.64 26.18 10.69
N THR A 372 5.95 27.29 10.42
CA THR A 372 4.71 27.24 9.62
C THR A 372 5.05 27.31 8.14
N ILE A 373 4.69 26.28 7.36
CA ILE A 373 4.79 26.35 5.88
C ILE A 373 3.58 27.13 5.35
N SER A 374 3.84 28.36 4.89
CA SER A 374 2.84 29.17 4.18
C SER A 374 2.78 28.74 2.72
N VAL A 375 1.63 28.20 2.30
CA VAL A 375 1.35 27.90 0.89
C VAL A 375 0.80 29.16 0.23
N ASN A 376 1.67 29.92 -0.44
CA ASN A 376 1.25 31.06 -1.25
C ASN A 376 0.95 30.60 -2.68
N LEU A 377 -0.30 30.25 -2.96
CA LEU A 377 -0.79 30.01 -4.32
C LEU A 377 -1.63 31.21 -4.78
N PRO A 378 -1.39 31.76 -5.97
CA PRO A 378 -2.15 32.90 -6.45
C PRO A 378 -3.62 32.49 -6.66
N PRO A 379 -4.60 33.27 -6.13
CA PRO A 379 -6.02 32.99 -6.34
C PRO A 379 -6.39 33.15 -7.82
N LEU A 380 -7.28 32.29 -8.31
CA LEU A 380 -7.78 32.38 -9.67
C LEU A 380 -8.80 33.51 -9.80
N THR A 381 -8.62 34.34 -10.83
CA THR A 381 -9.58 35.41 -11.14
C THR A 381 -10.84 34.83 -11.80
N ALA A 382 -11.96 35.56 -11.71
CA ALA A 382 -13.20 35.21 -12.42
C ALA A 382 -13.01 35.04 -13.94
N LYS A 383 -12.04 35.75 -14.53
CA LYS A 383 -11.66 35.61 -15.95
C LYS A 383 -11.00 34.25 -16.19
N GLU A 384 -10.02 33.88 -15.37
CA GLU A 384 -9.32 32.60 -15.48
C GLU A 384 -10.22 31.40 -15.22
N LEU A 385 -11.18 31.52 -14.30
CA LEU A 385 -12.20 30.49 -14.08
C LEU A 385 -13.05 30.27 -15.33
N ARG A 386 -13.51 31.35 -15.98
CA ARG A 386 -14.27 31.24 -17.23
C ARG A 386 -13.42 30.66 -18.36
N GLU A 387 -12.15 31.05 -18.47
CA GLU A 387 -11.22 30.48 -19.46
C GLU A 387 -11.04 28.97 -19.27
N ALA A 388 -10.89 28.50 -18.03
CA ALA A 388 -10.83 27.07 -17.71
C ALA A 388 -12.13 26.36 -18.10
N CYS A 389 -13.29 26.94 -17.80
CA CYS A 389 -14.58 26.38 -18.19
C CYS A 389 -14.75 26.31 -19.72
N TYR A 390 -14.29 27.32 -20.46
CA TYR A 390 -14.32 27.29 -21.93
C TYR A 390 -13.44 26.18 -22.50
N ALA A 391 -12.25 25.97 -21.93
CA ALA A 391 -11.38 24.85 -22.30
C ALA A 391 -12.08 23.51 -22.05
N HIS A 392 -12.71 23.35 -20.88
CA HIS A 392 -13.46 22.14 -20.54
C HIS A 392 -14.65 21.89 -21.46
N ALA A 393 -15.43 22.92 -21.81
CA ALA A 393 -16.54 22.79 -22.75
C ALA A 393 -16.07 22.38 -24.15
N LYS A 394 -14.90 22.86 -24.58
CA LYS A 394 -14.31 22.47 -25.88
C LYS A 394 -13.91 20.99 -25.94
N GLU A 395 -13.54 20.41 -24.80
CA GLU A 395 -13.19 18.98 -24.69
C GLU A 395 -14.42 18.06 -24.66
N ASN A 396 -15.63 18.61 -24.46
CA ASN A 396 -16.86 17.84 -24.31
C ASN A 396 -17.89 18.24 -25.39
N ILE A 397 -18.10 17.35 -26.36
CA ILE A 397 -18.88 17.60 -27.59
C ILE A 397 -20.29 18.16 -27.33
N CYS A 398 -20.91 17.81 -26.20
CA CYS A 398 -22.29 18.20 -25.87
C CYS A 398 -22.40 19.45 -24.98
N TYR A 399 -21.30 20.14 -24.66
CA TYR A 399 -21.30 21.27 -23.72
C TYR A 399 -21.36 22.63 -24.42
N GLY A 400 -22.48 23.33 -24.28
CA GLY A 400 -22.67 24.66 -24.87
C GLY A 400 -21.94 25.77 -24.11
N SER A 401 -21.11 26.56 -24.79
CA SER A 401 -20.32 27.65 -24.17
C SER A 401 -21.12 28.88 -23.72
N ARG A 402 -22.41 28.95 -24.06
CA ARG A 402 -23.30 30.08 -23.72
C ARG A 402 -23.51 30.23 -22.21
N CYS A 403 -23.62 29.12 -21.48
CA CYS A 403 -23.77 29.18 -20.02
C CYS A 403 -22.53 29.77 -19.37
N ILE A 404 -21.32 29.46 -19.85
CA ILE A 404 -20.06 29.98 -19.30
C ILE A 404 -19.95 31.51 -19.50
N ARG A 405 -20.44 32.01 -20.64
CA ARG A 405 -20.44 33.45 -20.96
C ARG A 405 -21.43 34.22 -20.10
N ASP A 406 -22.64 33.68 -19.97
CA ASP A 406 -23.80 34.40 -19.44
C ASP A 406 -24.01 34.13 -17.93
N MET A 407 -23.34 33.12 -17.34
CA MET A 407 -23.41 32.84 -15.90
C MET A 407 -22.76 33.94 -15.05
N VAL A 408 -23.41 34.23 -13.93
CA VAL A 408 -22.92 35.17 -12.92
C VAL A 408 -22.29 34.36 -11.79
N LEU A 409 -20.98 34.53 -11.59
CA LEU A 409 -20.29 33.93 -10.44
C LEU A 409 -20.71 34.67 -9.17
N THR A 410 -21.31 33.96 -8.24
CA THR A 410 -21.88 34.52 -6.99
C THR A 410 -20.92 34.39 -5.81
N ASP A 411 -20.11 33.32 -5.80
CA ASP A 411 -19.11 33.06 -4.76
C ASP A 411 -17.89 32.34 -5.35
N ILE A 412 -16.69 32.68 -4.90
CA ILE A 412 -15.43 32.07 -5.34
C ILE A 412 -14.58 31.78 -4.09
N GLN A 413 -14.40 30.50 -3.79
CA GLN A 413 -13.65 30.01 -2.64
C GLN A 413 -12.37 29.34 -3.13
N HIS A 414 -11.21 29.81 -2.64
CA HIS A 414 -9.91 29.23 -2.94
C HIS A 414 -9.46 28.36 -1.78
N GLU A 415 -9.25 27.09 -2.07
CA GLU A 415 -8.86 26.06 -1.12
C GLU A 415 -7.66 25.27 -1.63
N CYS A 416 -7.11 24.42 -0.76
CA CYS A 416 -6.00 23.54 -1.07
C CYS A 416 -6.33 22.12 -0.58
N LEU A 417 -6.08 21.14 -1.44
CA LEU A 417 -5.98 19.75 -1.01
C LEU A 417 -4.54 19.47 -0.63
N PHE A 418 -4.38 18.70 0.45
CA PHE A 418 -3.07 18.29 0.92
C PHE A 418 -2.96 16.78 0.85
N GLU A 419 -1.98 16.30 0.09
CA GLU A 419 -1.63 14.88 0.03
C GLU A 419 -0.37 14.68 0.87
N TYR A 420 -0.53 14.02 2.01
CA TYR A 420 0.57 13.55 2.84
C TYR A 420 0.93 12.13 2.47
N VAL A 421 2.21 11.85 2.29
CA VAL A 421 2.75 10.52 2.02
C VAL A 421 3.83 10.21 3.03
N LEU A 422 3.66 9.10 3.75
CA LEU A 422 4.70 8.48 4.55
C LEU A 422 5.35 7.36 3.73
N GLN A 423 6.66 7.46 3.53
CA GLN A 423 7.46 6.39 2.97
C GLN A 423 8.32 5.80 4.08
N SER A 424 8.26 4.49 4.31
CA SER A 424 9.11 3.76 5.25
C SER A 424 9.93 2.72 4.51
N LEU A 425 11.22 2.63 4.81
CA LEU A 425 12.06 1.51 4.41
C LEU A 425 12.15 0.54 5.60
N CYS A 426 11.63 -0.66 5.40
CA CYS A 426 11.60 -1.71 6.41
C CYS A 426 12.70 -2.74 6.09
N GLU A 427 13.48 -3.07 7.11
CA GLU A 427 14.57 -4.03 7.03
C GLU A 427 14.19 -5.35 7.69
N LYS A 428 14.46 -6.45 6.99
CA LYS A 428 14.36 -7.81 7.50
C LYS A 428 15.68 -8.54 7.28
N ARG A 429 16.18 -9.21 8.33
CA ARG A 429 17.38 -10.06 8.26
C ARG A 429 16.99 -11.51 8.41
N VAL A 430 17.51 -12.36 7.53
CA VAL A 430 17.34 -13.82 7.62
C VAL A 430 18.68 -14.52 7.46
N CYS A 431 18.82 -15.69 8.09
CA CYS A 431 20.02 -16.53 8.00
C CYS A 431 19.76 -17.68 7.02
N GLU A 432 20.67 -17.86 6.07
CA GLU A 432 20.69 -18.99 5.14
C GLU A 432 22.00 -19.75 5.31
N GLU A 433 21.94 -21.08 5.42
CA GLU A 433 23.15 -21.91 5.44
C GLU A 433 23.55 -22.31 4.03
N THR A 434 24.79 -22.01 3.65
CA THR A 434 25.31 -22.33 2.32
C THR A 434 26.36 -23.44 2.38
N THR A 435 26.57 -24.12 1.27
CA THR A 435 27.57 -25.18 1.16
C THR A 435 28.24 -25.13 -0.20
N THR A 436 29.56 -24.95 -0.19
CA THR A 436 30.37 -24.78 -1.41
C THR A 436 31.56 -25.74 -1.42
N PRO A 437 32.09 -26.13 -2.59
CA PRO A 437 33.27 -26.99 -2.66
C PRO A 437 34.51 -26.36 -2.02
N TYR A 438 35.31 -27.16 -1.29
CA TYR A 438 36.56 -26.70 -0.69
C TYR A 438 37.78 -27.02 -1.58
N PHE A 439 38.47 -25.99 -2.07
CA PHE A 439 39.67 -26.13 -2.92
C PHE A 439 40.98 -25.77 -2.19
N GLY A 440 40.95 -25.57 -0.87
CA GLY A 440 42.11 -25.09 -0.10
C GLY A 440 42.12 -23.57 0.11
N GLN A 441 41.04 -22.87 -0.24
CA GLN A 441 40.88 -21.45 0.09
C GLN A 441 40.98 -21.20 1.61
N LYS A 442 41.50 -20.03 2.00
CA LYS A 442 41.41 -19.56 3.38
C LYS A 442 39.95 -19.34 3.74
N ILE A 443 39.54 -19.80 4.91
CA ILE A 443 38.18 -19.63 5.44
C ILE A 443 38.22 -18.82 6.74
N ASP A 444 37.12 -18.14 7.02
CA ASP A 444 36.93 -17.44 8.28
C ASP A 444 36.04 -18.29 9.21
N GLY A 445 36.70 -19.06 10.08
CA GLY A 445 36.03 -20.00 10.96
C GLY A 445 35.97 -19.61 12.43
N PRO A 446 35.36 -20.47 13.26
CA PRO A 446 35.15 -20.20 14.69
C PRO A 446 36.45 -19.98 15.48
N GLU A 447 37.60 -20.38 14.93
CA GLU A 447 38.93 -20.10 15.49
C GLU A 447 39.25 -18.60 15.58
N ASN A 448 38.61 -17.77 14.76
CA ASN A 448 38.81 -16.32 14.74
C ASN A 448 37.82 -15.57 15.65
N GLY A 449 36.86 -16.27 16.26
CA GLY A 449 35.87 -15.70 17.16
C GLY A 449 34.49 -16.37 17.08
N PRO A 450 33.54 -16.03 17.96
CA PRO A 450 32.15 -16.48 17.84
C PRO A 450 31.46 -15.82 16.64
N ALA A 451 30.54 -16.55 16.00
CA ALA A 451 29.71 -15.99 14.94
C ALA A 451 28.80 -14.88 15.49
N LEU A 452 28.75 -13.74 14.79
CA LEU A 452 27.97 -12.58 15.21
C LEU A 452 26.46 -12.81 15.12
N HIS A 453 25.69 -12.13 15.97
CA HIS A 453 24.24 -12.11 15.85
C HIS A 453 23.81 -11.34 14.59
N LEU A 454 22.66 -11.70 13.98
CA LEU A 454 22.22 -11.09 12.73
C LEU A 454 22.13 -9.56 12.80
N SER A 455 21.70 -9.01 13.93
CA SER A 455 21.58 -7.56 14.15
C SER A 455 22.92 -6.83 14.28
N GLU A 456 24.00 -7.53 14.64
CA GLU A 456 25.33 -6.95 14.88
C GLU A 456 26.15 -6.82 13.59
N ILE A 457 25.70 -7.45 12.49
CA ILE A 457 26.40 -7.41 11.20
C ILE A 457 26.26 -5.99 10.63
N PRO A 458 27.38 -5.28 10.34
CA PRO A 458 27.36 -3.87 9.97
C PRO A 458 26.98 -3.69 8.49
N ILE A 459 25.70 -3.87 8.18
CA ILE A 459 25.14 -3.64 6.85
C ILE A 459 24.31 -2.36 6.92
N SER A 460 24.72 -1.33 6.20
CA SER A 460 24.01 -0.06 6.16
C SER A 460 22.82 -0.11 5.20
N PRO A 461 21.67 0.48 5.56
CA PRO A 461 20.54 0.60 4.65
C PRO A 461 20.89 1.52 3.47
N PRO A 462 20.21 1.38 2.31
CA PRO A 462 20.35 2.32 1.21
C PRO A 462 19.89 3.73 1.61
N GLU A 463 20.55 4.76 1.06
CA GLU A 463 20.18 6.17 1.31
C GLU A 463 18.83 6.54 0.67
N GLU A 464 18.48 5.85 -0.41
CA GLU A 464 17.19 5.97 -1.08
C GLU A 464 16.21 4.91 -0.58
N ILE A 465 14.94 5.30 -0.46
CA ILE A 465 13.84 4.39 -0.12
C ILE A 465 13.49 3.57 -1.36
N VAL A 466 14.25 2.50 -1.59
CA VAL A 466 14.11 1.58 -2.71
C VAL A 466 14.23 0.13 -2.24
N GLU A 467 13.53 -0.77 -2.93
CA GLU A 467 13.67 -2.19 -2.64
C GLU A 467 15.09 -2.68 -2.99
N LYS A 468 15.72 -3.37 -2.05
CA LYS A 468 17.08 -3.89 -2.22
C LYS A 468 17.28 -5.15 -1.42
N GLN A 469 18.15 -6.04 -1.90
CA GLN A 469 18.58 -7.22 -1.18
C GLN A 469 20.10 -7.37 -1.26
N ILE A 470 20.75 -7.66 -0.14
CA ILE A 470 22.17 -7.98 -0.07
C ILE A 470 22.35 -9.32 0.65
N LYS A 471 23.30 -10.13 0.15
CA LYS A 471 23.74 -11.38 0.78
C LYS A 471 25.21 -11.26 1.15
N THR A 472 25.56 -11.56 2.40
CA THR A 472 26.95 -11.55 2.89
C THR A 472 27.15 -12.70 3.88
N ASP A 473 28.34 -13.30 3.89
CA ASP A 473 28.66 -14.36 4.86
C ASP A 473 28.79 -13.78 6.28
N ILE A 474 28.28 -14.51 7.27
CA ILE A 474 28.40 -14.16 8.68
C ILE A 474 29.86 -14.42 9.09
N PRO A 475 30.57 -13.41 9.65
CA PRO A 475 31.94 -13.58 10.12
C PRO A 475 32.09 -14.78 11.08
N HIS A 476 33.21 -15.47 10.96
CA HIS A 476 33.61 -16.61 11.80
C HIS A 476 32.65 -17.83 11.76
N SER A 477 31.71 -17.87 10.80
CA SER A 477 30.72 -18.95 10.69
C SER A 477 31.14 -20.09 9.75
N SER A 478 32.24 -19.93 9.02
CA SER A 478 32.64 -20.87 7.97
C SER A 478 33.48 -22.01 8.54
N TYR A 479 33.18 -23.25 8.19
CA TYR A 479 34.03 -24.38 8.56
C TYR A 479 34.06 -25.44 7.46
N VAL A 480 35.18 -26.16 7.38
CA VAL A 480 35.34 -27.26 6.42
C VAL A 480 34.80 -28.54 7.04
N LYS A 481 33.91 -29.22 6.31
CA LYS A 481 33.47 -30.57 6.65
C LYS A 481 33.61 -31.54 5.49
N GLN A 482 33.58 -32.83 5.82
CA GLN A 482 33.54 -33.88 4.82
C GLN A 482 32.27 -33.75 3.98
N CYS A 483 32.39 -33.93 2.66
CA CYS A 483 31.23 -33.88 1.78
C CYS A 483 30.26 -35.02 2.14
N GLY A 484 29.04 -34.69 2.55
CA GLY A 484 28.02 -35.70 2.90
C GLY A 484 27.57 -36.55 1.72
N THR A 485 27.55 -36.00 0.50
CA THR A 485 27.09 -36.72 -0.70
C THR A 485 28.04 -37.86 -1.11
N CYS A 486 29.36 -37.67 -1.04
CA CYS A 486 30.33 -38.73 -1.35
C CYS A 486 30.98 -39.33 -0.10
N ILE A 487 30.65 -38.84 1.09
CA ILE A 487 31.28 -39.20 2.36
C ILE A 487 32.81 -39.11 2.23
N GLY A 488 33.32 -38.03 1.63
CA GLY A 488 34.75 -37.81 1.39
C GLY A 488 35.40 -38.61 0.26
N ASN A 489 34.71 -39.56 -0.38
CA ASN A 489 35.28 -40.44 -1.42
C ASN A 489 35.52 -39.78 -2.78
N LYS A 490 35.22 -38.48 -2.93
CA LYS A 490 35.39 -37.66 -4.15
C LYS A 490 34.53 -38.07 -5.34
N LYS A 491 34.09 -39.32 -5.39
CA LYS A 491 33.23 -39.90 -6.43
C LYS A 491 31.97 -40.48 -5.82
N VAL A 492 30.89 -40.49 -6.59
CA VAL A 492 29.60 -41.10 -6.26
C VAL A 492 29.24 -42.16 -7.29
N HIS A 493 28.31 -43.04 -6.96
CA HIS A 493 27.78 -43.99 -7.94
C HIS A 493 27.17 -43.24 -9.13
N CYS A 494 27.46 -43.73 -10.33
CA CYS A 494 26.85 -43.18 -11.53
C CYS A 494 25.35 -43.48 -11.51
N ALA A 495 24.53 -42.44 -11.38
CA ALA A 495 23.07 -42.57 -11.34
C ALA A 495 22.47 -43.20 -12.61
N THR A 496 23.13 -43.05 -13.76
CA THR A 496 22.66 -43.61 -15.03
C THR A 496 22.77 -45.15 -15.08
N CYS A 497 23.74 -45.74 -14.39
CA CYS A 497 23.96 -47.20 -14.40
C CYS A 497 23.89 -47.84 -13.00
N ASN A 498 23.50 -47.08 -11.99
CA ASN A 498 23.47 -47.48 -10.58
C ASN A 498 24.76 -48.18 -10.11
N GLY A 499 25.93 -47.71 -10.55
CA GLY A 499 27.20 -48.29 -10.16
C GLY A 499 27.74 -49.40 -11.06
N ASN A 500 26.95 -49.94 -11.99
CA ASN A 500 27.32 -51.14 -12.76
C ASN A 500 28.27 -50.88 -13.93
N GLY A 501 28.49 -49.62 -14.32
CA GLY A 501 29.31 -49.26 -15.49
C GLY A 501 28.67 -49.60 -16.84
N LYS A 502 27.54 -50.30 -16.85
CA LYS A 502 26.81 -50.72 -18.05
C LYS A 502 25.34 -50.37 -17.93
N VAL A 503 24.71 -50.06 -19.05
CA VAL A 503 23.27 -49.79 -19.18
C VAL A 503 22.66 -50.79 -20.15
N VAL A 504 21.35 -51.01 -20.04
CA VAL A 504 20.63 -51.87 -20.99
C VAL A 504 20.77 -51.26 -22.39
N CYS A 505 21.05 -52.11 -23.37
CA CYS A 505 21.16 -51.69 -24.77
C CYS A 505 19.87 -50.99 -25.21
N GLY A 506 19.96 -49.69 -25.53
CA GLY A 506 18.79 -48.91 -25.91
C GLY A 506 18.17 -49.38 -27.23
N ARG A 507 18.95 -50.02 -28.10
CA ARG A 507 18.50 -50.53 -29.40
C ARG A 507 17.73 -51.84 -29.32
N CYS A 508 18.16 -52.81 -28.50
CA CYS A 508 17.45 -54.10 -28.36
C CYS A 508 16.66 -54.24 -27.05
N GLY A 509 16.69 -53.23 -26.16
CA GLY A 509 16.02 -53.26 -24.87
C GLY A 509 16.49 -54.38 -23.95
N GLY A 510 17.72 -54.87 -24.14
CA GLY A 510 18.28 -56.00 -23.40
C GLY A 510 17.82 -57.38 -23.88
N ARG A 511 16.97 -57.45 -24.90
CA ARG A 511 16.51 -58.72 -25.46
C ARG A 511 17.59 -59.33 -26.36
N ARG A 512 18.03 -60.53 -26.02
CA ARG A 512 18.88 -61.36 -26.90
C ARG A 512 17.97 -62.00 -27.92
N ASN A 513 17.94 -61.47 -29.14
CA ASN A 513 17.10 -62.02 -30.21
C ASN A 513 17.86 -63.16 -30.90
N SER A 514 17.22 -64.33 -31.07
CA SER A 514 17.85 -65.50 -31.67
C SER A 514 18.02 -65.40 -33.19
N ASN A 515 17.34 -64.44 -33.84
CA ASN A 515 17.22 -64.39 -35.30
C ASN A 515 17.94 -63.20 -35.98
N ALA A 516 18.49 -62.23 -35.23
CA ALA A 516 19.30 -61.14 -35.78
C ALA A 516 20.25 -60.57 -34.72
N THR A 517 21.55 -60.53 -35.04
CA THR A 517 22.58 -60.05 -34.12
C THR A 517 22.49 -58.54 -33.93
N CYS A 518 22.38 -58.08 -32.69
CA CYS A 518 22.39 -56.65 -32.36
C CYS A 518 23.82 -56.11 -32.47
N PHE A 519 24.15 -55.46 -33.60
CA PHE A 519 25.48 -54.90 -33.84
C PHE A 519 25.92 -53.84 -32.80
N THR A 520 24.99 -53.18 -32.12
CA THR A 520 25.31 -52.14 -31.14
C THR A 520 25.81 -52.71 -29.81
N CYS A 521 25.32 -53.88 -29.39
CA CYS A 521 25.75 -54.53 -28.13
C CYS A 521 26.36 -55.92 -28.34
N ALA A 522 26.59 -56.34 -29.59
CA ALA A 522 27.07 -57.66 -29.98
C ALA A 522 26.33 -58.80 -29.25
N ASP A 523 25.00 -58.70 -29.16
CA ASP A 523 24.11 -59.63 -28.45
C ASP A 523 24.36 -59.83 -26.95
N ILE A 524 25.20 -58.99 -26.33
CA ILE A 524 25.41 -58.97 -24.88
C ILE A 524 24.16 -58.44 -24.17
N GLY A 525 23.39 -57.58 -24.83
CA GLY A 525 22.19 -56.92 -24.30
C GLY A 525 22.48 -55.69 -23.43
N MET A 526 23.76 -55.36 -23.23
CA MET A 526 24.23 -54.27 -22.37
C MET A 526 25.25 -53.43 -23.14
N GLU A 527 25.22 -52.11 -22.91
CA GLU A 527 26.16 -51.14 -23.48
C GLU A 527 26.99 -50.51 -22.35
N MET A 528 28.18 -50.02 -22.69
CA MET A 528 28.99 -49.24 -21.76
C MET A 528 28.23 -47.96 -21.39
N CYS A 529 28.13 -47.67 -20.09
CA CYS A 529 27.53 -46.42 -19.65
C CYS A 529 28.41 -45.24 -20.06
N MET A 530 27.90 -44.37 -20.94
CA MET A 530 28.65 -43.21 -21.44
C MET A 530 28.83 -42.11 -20.38
N THR A 531 27.93 -42.02 -19.40
CA THR A 531 28.02 -41.04 -18.29
C THR A 531 29.23 -41.27 -17.40
N CYS A 532 29.64 -42.53 -17.18
CA CYS A 532 30.79 -42.89 -16.35
C CYS A 532 31.90 -43.61 -17.13
N ILE A 533 31.76 -43.73 -18.46
CA ILE A 533 32.70 -44.40 -19.36
C ILE A 533 33.07 -45.80 -18.84
N GLY A 534 32.06 -46.58 -18.42
CA GLY A 534 32.28 -47.95 -17.92
C GLY A 534 32.76 -48.07 -16.46
N ILE A 535 33.14 -46.98 -15.79
CA ILE A 535 33.75 -47.01 -14.45
C ILE A 535 32.71 -47.28 -13.34
N GLY A 536 31.43 -46.97 -13.61
CA GLY A 536 30.35 -47.10 -12.61
C GLY A 536 30.32 -45.98 -11.56
N ARG A 537 31.32 -45.09 -11.54
CA ARG A 537 31.38 -43.94 -10.62
C ARG A 537 31.62 -42.65 -11.40
N THR A 538 31.06 -41.55 -10.92
CA THR A 538 31.26 -40.20 -11.45
C THR A 538 31.81 -39.29 -10.36
N GLU A 539 32.43 -38.19 -10.74
CA GLU A 539 32.87 -37.18 -9.77
C GLU A 539 31.70 -36.64 -8.97
N CYS A 540 31.93 -36.32 -7.70
CA CYS A 540 30.92 -35.78 -6.82
C CYS A 540 30.70 -34.31 -7.14
N ASN A 541 29.54 -33.97 -7.72
CA ASN A 541 29.18 -32.59 -8.07
C ASN A 541 29.09 -31.65 -6.86
N THR A 542 28.71 -32.16 -5.67
CA THR A 542 28.60 -31.34 -4.45
C THR A 542 29.94 -30.78 -3.99
N CYS A 543 31.05 -31.50 -4.24
CA CYS A 543 32.40 -31.09 -3.82
C CYS A 543 33.38 -30.98 -4.99
N ASN A 544 32.89 -31.06 -6.23
CA ASN A 544 33.69 -31.12 -7.47
C ASN A 544 34.89 -32.06 -7.39
N GLY A 545 34.72 -33.25 -6.78
CA GLY A 545 35.82 -34.23 -6.66
C GLY A 545 36.84 -33.97 -5.55
N HIS A 546 36.64 -32.99 -4.67
CA HIS A 546 37.59 -32.69 -3.58
C HIS A 546 37.31 -33.44 -2.26
N GLY A 547 36.10 -33.99 -2.10
CA GLY A 547 35.70 -34.75 -0.92
C GLY A 547 35.41 -33.90 0.33
N LYS A 548 35.65 -32.59 0.26
CA LYS A 548 35.40 -31.62 1.33
C LYS A 548 34.54 -30.46 0.81
N VAL A 549 33.73 -29.90 1.70
CA VAL A 549 32.89 -28.73 1.44
C VAL A 549 33.06 -27.72 2.56
N ILE A 550 32.94 -26.44 2.25
CA ILE A 550 32.78 -25.37 3.22
C ILE A 550 31.30 -25.29 3.55
N HIS A 551 31.00 -25.21 4.83
CA HIS A 551 29.69 -24.83 5.33
C HIS A 551 29.81 -23.47 5.99
N SER A 552 28.98 -22.51 5.59
CA SER A 552 28.97 -21.16 6.15
C SER A 552 27.53 -20.69 6.35
N LYS A 553 27.35 -19.74 7.26
CA LYS A 553 26.08 -19.03 7.42
C LYS A 553 26.16 -17.73 6.65
N THR A 554 25.12 -17.40 5.91
CA THR A 554 25.02 -16.19 5.09
C THR A 554 23.81 -15.40 5.58
N VAL A 555 24.00 -14.12 5.90
CA VAL A 555 22.91 -13.20 6.18
C VAL A 555 22.35 -12.64 4.88
N ILE A 556 21.03 -12.61 4.78
CA ILE A 556 20.32 -11.91 3.72
C ILE A 556 19.58 -10.76 4.36
N VAL A 557 19.95 -9.54 3.97
CA VAL A 557 19.26 -8.32 4.38
C VAL A 557 18.35 -7.88 3.26
N ILE A 558 17.08 -7.70 3.57
CA ILE A 558 16.01 -7.33 2.64
C ILE A 558 15.46 -5.99 3.09
N TRP A 559 15.54 -4.99 2.22
CA TRP A 559 14.89 -3.70 2.43
C TRP A 559 13.67 -3.60 1.52
N ARG A 560 12.51 -3.30 2.11
CA ARG A 560 11.25 -3.11 1.38
C ARG A 560 10.66 -1.75 1.69
N PRO A 561 10.26 -1.00 0.65
CA PRO A 561 9.56 0.25 0.88
C PRO A 561 8.07 0.00 1.14
N VAL A 562 7.53 0.71 2.12
CA VAL A 562 6.10 0.78 2.44
C VAL A 562 5.66 2.22 2.22
N TYR A 563 4.55 2.39 1.50
CA TYR A 563 3.99 3.69 1.15
C TYR A 563 2.56 3.78 1.65
N GLU A 564 2.28 4.81 2.43
CA GLU A 564 0.92 5.15 2.84
C GLU A 564 0.66 6.63 2.58
N ASN A 565 -0.54 6.96 2.13
CA ASN A 565 -0.93 8.34 1.86
C ASN A 565 -2.29 8.69 2.47
N VAL A 566 -2.42 9.97 2.83
CA VAL A 566 -3.65 10.57 3.35
C VAL A 566 -3.89 11.88 2.61
N ILE A 567 -5.13 12.06 2.15
CA ILE A 567 -5.55 13.25 1.42
C ILE A 567 -6.52 14.03 2.29
N SER A 568 -6.19 15.29 2.59
CA SER A 568 -7.14 16.25 3.13
C SER A 568 -7.90 16.91 1.98
N ASN A 569 -9.24 16.87 2.07
CA ASN A 569 -10.14 17.35 1.01
C ASN A 569 -11.23 18.28 1.56
N PRO A 570 -10.86 19.47 2.07
CA PRO A 570 -11.84 20.42 2.61
C PRO A 570 -12.87 20.88 1.57
N ALA A 571 -12.47 20.96 0.30
CA ALA A 571 -13.32 21.42 -0.80
C ALA A 571 -14.39 20.39 -1.22
N ASN A 572 -14.40 19.18 -0.64
CA ASN A 572 -15.28 18.07 -1.03
C ASN A 572 -15.22 17.72 -2.53
N LEU A 573 -14.06 17.90 -3.17
CA LEU A 573 -13.85 17.48 -4.55
C LEU A 573 -13.95 15.94 -4.65
N PRO A 574 -14.63 15.35 -5.64
CA PRO A 574 -14.70 13.89 -5.76
C PRO A 574 -13.31 13.23 -5.75
N LYS A 575 -13.13 12.24 -4.86
CA LYS A 575 -11.82 11.62 -4.58
C LYS A 575 -11.19 10.99 -5.81
N GLU A 576 -11.99 10.52 -6.77
CA GLU A 576 -11.53 9.91 -8.03
C GLU A 576 -10.81 10.89 -8.97
N LEU A 577 -11.02 12.20 -8.79
CA LEU A 577 -10.41 13.24 -9.61
C LEU A 577 -9.00 13.60 -9.12
N ILE A 578 -8.74 13.42 -7.83
CA ILE A 578 -7.51 13.84 -7.15
C ILE A 578 -6.26 13.11 -7.69
N PRO A 579 -6.26 11.77 -7.91
CA PRO A 579 -5.11 11.07 -8.48
C PRO A 579 -4.77 11.47 -9.92
N LYS A 580 -5.67 12.16 -10.62
CA LYS A 580 -5.54 12.51 -12.05
C LYS A 580 -4.90 13.88 -12.27
N VAL A 581 -4.45 14.57 -11.22
CA VAL A 581 -3.84 15.90 -11.31
C VAL A 581 -2.48 15.95 -10.65
N ASN A 582 -1.65 16.87 -11.14
CA ASN A 582 -0.35 17.15 -10.57
C ASN A 582 -0.48 17.83 -9.22
N ALA A 583 0.29 17.36 -8.26
CA ALA A 583 0.46 17.98 -6.96
C ALA A 583 1.87 18.56 -6.84
N LYS A 584 2.01 19.72 -6.20
CA LYS A 584 3.31 20.36 -5.96
C LYS A 584 3.82 19.98 -4.58
N GLU A 585 5.03 19.45 -4.49
CA GLU A 585 5.68 19.20 -3.21
C GLU A 585 5.99 20.52 -2.51
N ILE A 586 5.55 20.63 -1.25
CA ILE A 586 5.76 21.82 -0.39
C ILE A 586 6.58 21.49 0.86
N PHE A 587 6.69 20.21 1.21
CA PHE A 587 7.49 19.76 2.34
C PHE A 587 8.06 18.37 2.08
N ARG A 588 9.31 18.19 2.50
CA ARG A 588 10.00 16.91 2.52
C ARG A 588 10.93 16.85 3.71
N GLU A 589 10.87 15.76 4.45
CA GLU A 589 11.79 15.47 5.55
C GLU A 589 12.12 13.97 5.54
N GLN A 590 13.37 13.63 5.84
CA GLN A 590 13.85 12.25 5.86
C GLN A 590 14.70 12.01 7.11
N GLY A 591 14.51 10.86 7.76
CA GLY A 591 15.23 10.49 8.97
C GLY A 591 15.05 9.00 9.28
N LYS A 592 15.77 8.46 10.27
CA LYS A 592 15.66 7.03 10.64
C LYS A 592 14.26 6.70 11.17
N VAL A 593 13.83 7.50 12.13
CA VAL A 593 12.46 7.54 12.67
C VAL A 593 12.08 9.00 12.71
N LEU A 594 10.94 9.33 12.12
CA LEU A 594 10.47 10.71 12.06
C LEU A 594 9.50 11.00 13.19
N GLN A 595 9.40 12.28 13.56
CA GLN A 595 8.35 12.76 14.45
C GLN A 595 7.11 13.12 13.63
N PRO A 596 5.91 13.09 14.24
CA PRO A 596 4.71 13.57 13.56
C PRO A 596 4.93 14.97 12.99
N VAL A 597 4.40 15.20 11.80
CA VAL A 597 4.46 16.50 11.16
C VAL A 597 3.76 17.51 12.07
N ASN A 598 4.48 18.56 12.45
CA ASN A 598 3.98 19.68 13.26
C ASN A 598 4.09 21.04 12.54
N VAL A 599 4.43 20.98 11.25
CA VAL A 599 4.95 22.10 10.44
C VAL A 599 3.87 22.70 9.52
N VAL A 600 2.71 22.04 9.35
CA VAL A 600 1.80 22.28 8.21
C VAL A 600 0.30 22.29 8.60
N PRO A 601 -0.55 23.14 7.97
CA PRO A 601 -2.01 22.92 7.89
C PRO A 601 -2.35 21.80 6.88
N PRO A 602 -3.38 20.94 7.10
CA PRO A 602 -4.41 20.90 8.15
C PRO A 602 -4.05 19.99 9.35
N LYS A 603 -4.71 20.14 10.51
CA LYS A 603 -4.48 19.33 11.74
C LYS A 603 -4.71 17.83 11.50
N GLU A 604 -5.54 17.50 10.52
CA GLU A 604 -5.81 16.16 10.01
C GLU A 604 -4.52 15.47 9.55
N ILE A 605 -3.61 16.20 8.88
CA ILE A 605 -2.33 15.67 8.40
C ILE A 605 -1.38 15.40 9.58
N ASN A 606 -1.39 16.27 10.60
CA ASN A 606 -0.58 16.06 11.80
C ASN A 606 -1.02 14.78 12.54
N ARG A 607 -2.34 14.59 12.72
CA ARG A 607 -2.92 13.37 13.31
C ARG A 607 -2.60 12.14 12.46
N ALA A 608 -2.81 12.23 11.15
CA ALA A 608 -2.51 11.15 10.21
C ALA A 608 -1.03 10.75 10.24
N SER A 609 -0.13 11.75 10.31
CA SER A 609 1.31 11.49 10.38
C SER A 609 1.70 10.74 11.65
N ALA A 610 1.13 11.11 12.81
CA ALA A 610 1.36 10.42 14.08
C ALA A 610 0.86 8.96 14.03
N LEU A 611 -0.35 8.76 13.52
CA LEU A 611 -0.95 7.43 13.38
C LEU A 611 -0.11 6.53 12.46
N LEU A 612 0.30 7.04 11.31
CA LEU A 612 1.06 6.30 10.31
C LEU A 612 2.47 5.94 10.80
N ILE A 613 3.17 6.89 11.46
CA ILE A 613 4.46 6.61 12.08
C ILE A 613 4.29 5.53 13.15
N GLY A 614 3.33 5.68 14.07
CA GLY A 614 3.09 4.71 15.14
C GLY A 614 2.82 3.30 14.61
N ARG A 615 2.01 3.20 13.54
CA ARG A 615 1.69 1.92 12.89
C ARG A 615 2.92 1.26 12.25
N HIS A 616 3.72 2.02 11.50
CA HIS A 616 4.93 1.50 10.87
C HIS A 616 5.97 1.05 11.93
N LEU A 617 6.05 1.76 13.06
CA LEU A 617 6.94 1.38 14.17
C LEU A 617 6.44 0.16 14.96
N ALA A 618 5.15 -0.20 14.84
CA ALA A 618 4.56 -1.38 15.48
C ALA A 618 4.76 -2.68 14.69
N PHE A 619 5.48 -2.65 13.56
CA PHE A 619 5.80 -3.86 12.80
C PHE A 619 6.62 -4.85 13.64
N THR A 620 6.14 -6.08 13.76
CA THR A 620 6.76 -7.11 14.62
C THR A 620 7.83 -7.94 13.92
N THR A 621 7.80 -7.99 12.58
CA THR A 621 8.68 -8.86 11.77
C THR A 621 9.73 -8.09 10.97
N GLU A 622 9.59 -6.77 10.88
CA GLU A 622 10.47 -5.89 10.10
C GLU A 622 10.77 -4.63 10.92
N GLN A 623 11.99 -4.11 10.80
CA GLN A 623 12.42 -2.91 11.50
C GLN A 623 12.41 -1.72 10.56
N VAL A 624 11.80 -0.60 10.95
CA VAL A 624 11.90 0.66 10.19
C VAL A 624 13.31 1.23 10.35
N VAL A 625 14.03 1.36 9.23
CA VAL A 625 15.41 1.89 9.21
C VAL A 625 15.52 3.30 8.62
N LEU A 626 14.52 3.69 7.84
CA LEU A 626 14.43 5.01 7.21
C LEU A 626 12.97 5.38 7.01
N GLN A 627 12.62 6.63 7.23
CA GLN A 627 11.31 7.20 6.94
C GLN A 627 11.46 8.51 6.18
N ARG A 628 10.44 8.87 5.40
CA ARG A 628 10.34 10.15 4.71
C ARG A 628 8.91 10.68 4.70
N HIS A 629 8.74 11.92 5.15
CA HIS A 629 7.55 12.71 4.92
C HIS A 629 7.62 13.37 3.54
N ILE A 630 6.52 13.32 2.81
CA ILE A 630 6.31 14.16 1.63
C ILE A 630 4.93 14.78 1.78
N LEU A 631 4.85 16.10 1.70
CA LEU A 631 3.58 16.79 1.60
C LEU A 631 3.48 17.49 0.25
N ARG A 632 2.36 17.26 -0.41
CA ARG A 632 2.04 17.87 -1.70
C ARG A 632 0.74 18.65 -1.59
N VAL A 633 0.65 19.73 -2.35
CA VAL A 633 -0.54 20.58 -2.41
C VAL A 633 -1.14 20.56 -3.81
N ILE A 634 -2.47 20.60 -3.87
CA ILE A 634 -3.25 20.74 -5.10
C ILE A 634 -4.17 21.96 -4.91
N PRO A 635 -4.05 23.00 -5.75
CA PRO A 635 -4.97 24.13 -5.70
C PRO A 635 -6.37 23.68 -6.12
N VAL A 636 -7.39 24.13 -5.39
CA VAL A 636 -8.79 23.94 -5.75
C VAL A 636 -9.50 25.27 -5.61
N THR A 637 -10.28 25.66 -6.61
CA THR A 637 -11.18 26.81 -6.53
C THR A 637 -12.60 26.31 -6.75
N LYS A 638 -13.44 26.47 -5.74
CA LYS A 638 -14.87 26.20 -5.80
C LYS A 638 -15.58 27.50 -6.19
N ALA A 639 -16.37 27.47 -7.24
CA ALA A 639 -17.11 28.64 -7.71
C ALA A 639 -18.60 28.32 -7.81
N LYS A 640 -19.42 29.15 -7.16
CA LYS A 640 -20.88 29.13 -7.29
C LYS A 640 -21.32 30.09 -8.38
N TYR A 641 -22.37 29.72 -9.10
CA TYR A 641 -22.92 30.56 -10.15
C TYR A 641 -24.45 30.51 -10.18
N THR A 642 -25.02 31.56 -10.76
CA THR A 642 -26.41 31.59 -11.20
C THR A 642 -26.47 31.68 -12.72
N TYR A 643 -27.34 30.88 -13.33
CA TYR A 643 -27.58 30.89 -14.77
C TYR A 643 -29.03 30.54 -15.07
N GLN A 644 -29.74 31.41 -15.79
CA GLN A 644 -31.17 31.24 -16.13
C GLN A 644 -32.11 31.01 -14.93
N GLY A 645 -31.74 31.50 -13.74
CA GLY A 645 -32.52 31.33 -12.51
C GLY A 645 -32.14 30.08 -11.70
N GLU A 646 -31.29 29.21 -12.23
CA GLU A 646 -30.76 28.03 -11.53
C GLU A 646 -29.42 28.36 -10.87
N GLU A 647 -29.22 27.81 -9.66
CA GLU A 647 -27.96 27.86 -8.93
C GLU A 647 -27.16 26.58 -9.17
N GLY A 648 -25.84 26.71 -9.23
CA GLY A 648 -24.95 25.57 -9.32
C GLY A 648 -23.53 25.89 -8.87
N GLU A 649 -22.68 24.87 -8.84
CA GLU A 649 -21.29 25.01 -8.49
C GLU A 649 -20.39 24.20 -9.42
N PHE A 650 -19.15 24.65 -9.56
CA PHE A 650 -18.10 23.92 -10.25
C PHE A 650 -16.77 24.10 -9.53
N PHE A 651 -15.85 23.19 -9.84
CA PHE A 651 -14.52 23.18 -9.27
C PHE A 651 -13.50 23.37 -10.37
N VAL A 652 -12.50 24.22 -10.13
CA VAL A 652 -11.27 24.29 -10.91
C VAL A 652 -10.14 23.78 -10.05
N TYR A 653 -9.49 22.69 -10.45
CA TYR A 653 -8.54 21.97 -9.60
C TYR A 653 -7.26 21.57 -10.35
N GLY A 654 -6.19 21.41 -9.58
CA GLY A 654 -4.86 21.10 -10.10
C GLY A 654 -4.16 22.28 -10.75
N PHE A 655 -2.85 22.17 -10.94
CA PHE A 655 -2.05 23.22 -11.59
C PHE A 655 -2.41 23.38 -13.08
N GLU A 656 -2.88 22.31 -13.71
CA GLU A 656 -3.46 22.29 -15.05
C GLU A 656 -4.89 22.87 -15.15
N ARG A 657 -5.49 23.34 -14.05
CA ARG A 657 -6.81 24.01 -14.04
C ARG A 657 -7.94 23.16 -14.67
N LYS A 658 -7.99 21.86 -14.34
CA LYS A 658 -9.09 20.99 -14.78
C LYS A 658 -10.39 21.45 -14.15
N VAL A 659 -11.50 21.26 -14.86
CA VAL A 659 -12.82 21.68 -14.41
C VAL A 659 -13.69 20.47 -14.14
N TYR A 660 -14.48 20.53 -13.06
CA TYR A 660 -15.49 19.55 -12.72
C TYR A 660 -16.83 20.25 -12.45
N PHE A 661 -17.86 19.77 -13.14
CA PHE A 661 -19.27 20.07 -12.88
C PHE A 661 -19.93 18.75 -12.45
N GLU A 662 -20.71 18.77 -11.38
CA GLU A 662 -21.57 17.65 -11.03
C GLU A 662 -22.69 17.47 -12.06
N SER A 663 -23.29 18.59 -12.48
CA SER A 663 -24.24 18.66 -13.59
C SER A 663 -23.98 19.91 -14.42
N TYR A 664 -23.69 19.73 -15.72
CA TYR A 664 -23.36 20.84 -16.60
C TYR A 664 -24.65 21.58 -17.07
N PRO A 665 -24.78 22.90 -16.86
CA PRO A 665 -26.05 23.66 -17.06
C PRO A 665 -26.63 23.67 -18.47
N ASN A 666 -25.85 23.30 -19.47
CA ASN A 666 -26.24 23.36 -20.88
C ASN A 666 -25.64 22.18 -21.65
N ALA A 667 -25.83 20.98 -21.11
CA ALA A 667 -25.53 19.74 -21.79
C ALA A 667 -26.68 19.41 -22.77
N CYS A 668 -26.35 19.05 -24.01
CA CYS A 668 -27.35 18.63 -24.98
C CYS A 668 -28.16 17.43 -24.45
N CYS A 669 -29.49 17.49 -24.53
CA CYS A 669 -30.39 16.36 -24.28
C CYS A 669 -29.90 15.14 -25.07
N GLY A 670 -29.82 13.96 -24.42
CA GLY A 670 -29.23 12.71 -24.94
C GLY A 670 -29.83 12.12 -26.23
N CYS A 671 -30.63 12.88 -26.98
CA CYS A 671 -31.14 12.52 -28.29
C CYS A 671 -30.23 12.93 -29.47
N CYS A 672 -29.14 13.68 -29.26
CA CYS A 672 -28.26 14.11 -30.38
C CYS A 672 -27.03 13.22 -30.63
N CYS A 673 -26.83 12.13 -29.88
CA CYS A 673 -25.65 11.26 -30.03
C CYS A 673 -25.74 10.22 -31.16
N TRP A 674 -26.76 10.28 -32.04
CA TRP A 674 -26.99 9.29 -33.12
C TRP A 674 -26.64 9.80 -34.53
N TRP A 675 -25.75 10.78 -34.65
CA TRP A 675 -25.26 11.21 -35.97
C TRP A 675 -23.77 11.56 -35.89
N TRP A 676 -22.92 10.53 -35.83
CA TRP A 676 -21.55 10.52 -36.37
C TRP A 676 -21.18 9.10 -36.81
#